data_AF-A0A7V4GC74-F1
#
_entry.id   AF-A0A7V4GC74-F1
#
_cell.length_a   1.000
_cell.length_b   1.000
_cell.length_c   1.000
_cell.angle_alpha   90.00
_cell.angle_beta   90.00
_cell.angle_gamma   90.00
#
_symmetry.space_group_name_H-M   'P 1'
#
loop_
_entity.id
_entity.type
_entity.pdbx_description
1 polymer ?
#
loop_
_entity_poly.entity_id
_entity_poly.type
_entity_poly.pdbx_seq_one_letter_code
_entity_poly.pdbx_strand_id
1 'polypeptide(L)'
;MSGGAVQHAPQRLLLVEFAATDRFHRALLFPFVLGYARAAGRAARWLRFGVPAAARAGGRDEGVPLSGADEARLRGTARVFDPDLVLFHQTPSAGVRRAAAAGGRATLAVLADGGTVGTRPGRFRRLDLARTPLDAVLGLRDPSVRGTGLFENVEPDYGFEAANEAAETMDPLPFVFLGEECTYDRPFRANRFLADLSLAGCLRRGGCAFCGRPEGRRWTTSPPVLLRRQLAAIDRTLPGTGGRGLRVRLLGEAALRHVGAVAREALRFRRRPLRLLLDARVDRLLAAAEPLRAALRALDGSGVRLELSLLGAESFGTAALERLNKGLRPEQTLRAIRLLFELEREFPAGFGFREHGGLSLLTMTPWTTPAELALDLAVVEALGLESLVGKLFTGRLRLFPGLPLVEAARRDGLLVRRYADPRLDTARRNLYETELPWRFARPEMESLGRILVRLEADAATASDPLSRRVAELAGALGRGVTPRSVAAALAMTDAAMRAAASGRKPGPAALLRAAASGGASRDEAAAPRHETWVRHAEWRGAAAEPGRLPLSVLLDHKPAIKVEPLTATECDRFRRDPELPHVRARRRGGGAGGEAWEVFLGRRARDVVAAAELAERIERARPGPELRDAVTRMGLALGYPQCCARAFARERPPLVDNVFWLHVARRVAIPGRVPAELNPLAPWLEYVPCSAACRASLARARRMIRAWGAEGRRQLERCRHPVLLFREIQGQAVELEPLDEPGERFRYRAGVAGGAGPLVEAVRRGDELVLDHELTLVLRRGRPLAALSARAFLWWHERPLQAEFWRAMVEVLRARGPEPRAAAAPEAAAATPFARDTAGLLAALRRRRLRCAGFVLESWGASGPDGVRVALVAPGDRVELDLFPRRPGAPAFLEAGAFRLTYPTTRPLDSPARLAAARAFAAALAAAAPDHDDDDHDHDHDDDRDHDHVGRPR
;
A
#
# COMPACT_ATOMS: atom_id res chain seq x y z
N MET A 1 50.19 -27.76 -1.67
CA MET A 1 50.85 -26.43 -1.71
C MET A 1 50.95 -26.00 -3.17
N SER A 2 49.98 -25.21 -3.64
CA SER A 2 49.98 -24.60 -4.98
C SER A 2 50.47 -23.17 -4.85
N GLY A 3 51.59 -22.83 -5.50
CA GLY A 3 52.22 -21.51 -5.45
C GLY A 3 51.24 -20.38 -5.79
N GLY A 4 50.88 -19.59 -4.77
CA GLY A 4 50.01 -18.44 -4.92
C GLY A 4 50.80 -17.28 -5.51
N ALA A 5 50.53 -16.93 -6.78
CA ALA A 5 50.97 -15.67 -7.34
C ALA A 5 50.48 -14.53 -6.44
N VAL A 6 51.42 -13.71 -5.95
CA VAL A 6 51.12 -12.51 -5.17
C VAL A 6 50.29 -11.59 -6.07
N GLN A 7 48.98 -11.53 -5.85
CA GLN A 7 48.12 -10.58 -6.57
C GLN A 7 48.48 -9.17 -6.09
N HIS A 8 49.09 -8.37 -6.97
CA HIS A 8 49.30 -6.95 -6.72
C HIS A 8 47.94 -6.26 -6.52
N ALA A 9 47.86 -5.39 -5.51
CA ALA A 9 46.65 -4.59 -5.28
C ALA A 9 46.38 -3.68 -6.49
N PRO A 10 45.12 -3.56 -6.95
CA PRO A 10 44.79 -2.70 -8.08
C PRO A 10 45.10 -1.22 -7.76
N GLN A 11 45.81 -0.54 -8.65
CA GLN A 11 46.14 0.89 -8.55
C GLN A 11 45.03 1.77 -9.16
N ARG A 12 44.30 1.22 -10.14
CA ARG A 12 43.21 1.89 -10.88
C ARG A 12 41.92 1.08 -10.78
N LEU A 13 40.93 1.60 -10.07
CA LEU A 13 39.65 0.94 -9.79
C LEU A 13 38.49 1.65 -10.50
N LEU A 14 37.75 0.92 -11.34
CA LEU A 14 36.53 1.40 -11.96
C LEU A 14 35.31 0.69 -11.37
N LEU A 15 34.44 1.44 -10.70
CA LEU A 15 33.16 0.95 -10.20
C LEU A 15 32.07 1.21 -11.23
N VAL A 16 31.26 0.21 -11.55
CA VAL A 16 30.17 0.32 -12.54
C VAL A 16 28.83 -0.05 -11.89
N GLU A 17 27.95 0.93 -11.80
CA GLU A 17 26.59 0.78 -11.27
C GLU A 17 25.55 0.80 -12.38
N PHE A 18 24.54 -0.06 -12.22
CA PHE A 18 23.29 -0.05 -12.98
C PHE A 18 22.17 0.37 -12.03
N ALA A 19 21.88 1.67 -12.00
CA ALA A 19 20.87 2.26 -11.14
C ALA A 19 19.49 2.09 -11.80
N ALA A 20 18.59 1.36 -11.12
CA ALA A 20 17.22 1.21 -11.60
C ALA A 20 16.51 2.58 -11.61
N THR A 21 16.00 3.02 -12.76
CA THR A 21 15.34 4.33 -12.89
C THR A 21 13.97 4.39 -12.22
N ASP A 22 13.30 3.24 -12.07
CA ASP A 22 11.94 3.10 -11.56
C ASP A 22 11.87 2.38 -10.20
N ARG A 23 13.03 2.09 -9.58
CA ARG A 23 13.15 1.35 -8.30
C ARG A 23 14.30 1.90 -7.45
N PHE A 24 14.41 1.43 -6.21
CA PHE A 24 15.58 1.72 -5.39
C PHE A 24 16.85 1.09 -5.99
N HIS A 25 17.84 1.91 -6.33
CA HIS A 25 19.18 1.46 -6.70
C HIS A 25 19.91 0.89 -5.47
N ARG A 26 20.94 0.07 -5.70
CA ARG A 26 21.46 -0.82 -4.67
C ARG A 26 22.97 -0.91 -4.58
N ALA A 27 23.78 -0.07 -5.21
CA ALA A 27 25.24 -0.13 -5.04
C ALA A 27 25.69 0.28 -3.62
N LEU A 28 25.34 -0.53 -2.62
CA LEU A 28 25.39 -0.23 -1.19
C LEU A 28 26.82 -0.09 -0.70
N LEU A 29 27.71 -0.91 -1.27
CA LEU A 29 29.11 -0.99 -0.88
C LEU A 29 29.99 0.03 -1.60
N PHE A 30 29.54 0.56 -2.73
CA PHE A 30 30.37 1.41 -3.60
C PHE A 30 30.87 2.68 -2.91
N PRO A 31 30.07 3.41 -2.10
CA PRO A 31 30.59 4.58 -1.41
C PRO A 31 31.79 4.28 -0.50
N PHE A 32 31.76 3.14 0.20
CA PHE A 32 32.84 2.72 1.09
C PHE A 32 34.04 2.18 0.32
N VAL A 33 33.81 1.45 -0.77
CA VAL A 33 34.89 0.99 -1.65
C VAL A 33 35.62 2.17 -2.29
N LEU A 34 34.87 3.17 -2.77
CA LEU A 34 35.44 4.38 -3.37
C LEU A 34 36.24 5.20 -2.35
N GLY A 35 35.62 5.48 -1.19
CA GLY A 35 36.27 6.21 -0.10
C GLY A 35 37.55 5.54 0.38
N TYR A 36 37.52 4.22 0.57
CA TYR A 36 38.73 3.47 0.92
C TYR A 36 39.81 3.60 -0.16
N ALA A 37 39.46 3.35 -1.43
CA ALA A 37 40.44 3.35 -2.51
C ALA A 37 41.15 4.71 -2.63
N ARG A 38 40.38 5.81 -2.50
CA ARG A 38 40.93 7.17 -2.49
C ARG A 38 41.79 7.45 -1.27
N ALA A 39 41.38 7.05 -0.07
CA ALA A 39 42.17 7.17 1.15
C ALA A 39 43.50 6.40 1.07
N ALA A 40 43.53 5.30 0.34
CA ALA A 40 44.73 4.51 0.06
C ALA A 40 45.59 5.07 -1.10
N GLY A 41 45.29 6.28 -1.61
CA GLY A 41 46.05 6.93 -2.69
C GLY A 41 45.84 6.33 -4.08
N ARG A 42 44.77 5.54 -4.28
CA ARG A 42 44.51 4.85 -5.56
C ARG A 42 43.62 5.69 -6.45
N ALA A 43 43.82 5.58 -7.76
CA ALA A 43 42.93 6.19 -8.74
C ALA A 43 41.62 5.39 -8.79
N ALA A 44 40.50 6.01 -8.41
CA ALA A 44 39.20 5.34 -8.40
C ALA A 44 38.07 6.21 -8.96
N ARG A 45 37.27 5.62 -9.85
CA ARG A 45 36.11 6.25 -10.50
C ARG A 45 34.86 5.39 -10.32
N TRP A 46 33.71 6.04 -10.18
CA TRP A 46 32.40 5.38 -10.11
C TRP A 46 31.52 5.88 -11.24
N LEU A 47 31.25 5.01 -12.21
CA LEU A 47 30.40 5.28 -13.36
C LEU A 47 29.01 4.68 -13.11
N ARG A 48 27.97 5.53 -13.12
CA ARG A 48 26.58 5.13 -12.89
C ARG A 48 25.77 5.22 -14.19
N PHE A 49 25.15 4.11 -14.57
CA PHE A 49 24.18 4.04 -15.67
C PHE A 49 22.76 3.93 -15.13
N GLY A 50 21.87 4.81 -15.56
CA GLY A 50 20.44 4.66 -15.34
C GLY A 50 19.90 3.60 -16.30
N VAL A 51 19.24 2.57 -15.77
CA VAL A 51 18.63 1.48 -16.54
C VAL A 51 17.20 1.19 -16.06
N PRO A 52 16.25 0.85 -16.94
CA PRO A 52 14.94 0.37 -16.50
C PRO A 52 15.08 -0.94 -15.72
N ALA A 53 14.33 -1.16 -14.64
CA ALA A 53 14.40 -2.41 -13.88
C ALA A 53 14.08 -3.66 -14.73
N ALA A 54 13.25 -3.49 -15.77
CA ALA A 54 12.89 -4.54 -16.71
C ALA A 54 13.98 -4.88 -17.74
N ALA A 55 15.11 -4.15 -17.79
CA ALA A 55 16.16 -4.37 -18.79
C ALA A 55 16.68 -5.82 -18.82
N ARG A 56 16.69 -6.51 -17.67
CA ARG A 56 17.11 -7.90 -17.55
C ARG A 56 16.01 -8.92 -17.91
N ALA A 57 14.75 -8.51 -17.97
CA ALA A 57 13.62 -9.41 -18.21
C ALA A 57 13.46 -9.82 -19.69
N GLY A 58 13.92 -9.00 -20.63
CA GLY A 58 13.77 -9.26 -22.08
C GLY A 58 14.93 -9.99 -22.75
N GLY A 59 16.09 -10.09 -22.10
CA GLY A 59 17.31 -10.65 -22.68
C GLY A 59 17.47 -12.16 -22.50
N ARG A 60 18.09 -12.83 -23.49
CA ARG A 60 18.61 -14.20 -23.32
C ARG A 60 19.84 -14.25 -22.39
N ASP A 61 20.54 -13.12 -22.26
CA ASP A 61 21.71 -12.97 -21.39
C ASP A 61 21.35 -13.02 -19.89
N GLU A 62 22.24 -13.59 -19.08
CA GLU A 62 22.01 -13.71 -17.62
C GLU A 62 22.19 -12.38 -16.86
N GLY A 63 22.81 -11.35 -17.48
CA GLY A 63 23.20 -10.10 -16.85
C GLY A 63 22.47 -8.84 -17.37
N VAL A 64 22.77 -7.69 -16.76
CA VAL A 64 22.19 -6.38 -17.10
C VAL A 64 22.78 -5.87 -18.41
N PRO A 65 21.96 -5.63 -19.45
CA PRO A 65 22.43 -5.04 -20.69
C PRO A 65 22.53 -3.51 -20.58
N LEU A 66 23.35 -2.91 -21.45
CA LEU A 66 23.40 -1.47 -21.71
C LEU A 66 23.02 -1.21 -23.16
N SER A 67 22.59 0.02 -23.47
CA SER A 67 22.39 0.42 -24.88
C SER A 67 23.73 0.46 -25.62
N GLY A 68 23.71 0.47 -26.96
CA GLY A 68 24.95 0.59 -27.74
C GLY A 68 25.75 1.86 -27.42
N ALA A 69 25.07 2.98 -27.16
CA ALA A 69 25.68 4.24 -26.75
C ALA A 69 26.32 4.14 -25.35
N ASP A 70 25.61 3.54 -24.39
CA ASP A 70 26.11 3.30 -23.04
C ASP A 70 27.32 2.34 -23.03
N GLU A 71 27.29 1.28 -23.85
CA GLU A 71 28.44 0.38 -24.03
C GLU A 71 29.64 1.11 -24.65
N ALA A 72 29.41 2.01 -25.61
CA ALA A 72 30.46 2.85 -26.19
C ALA A 72 31.05 3.81 -25.15
N ARG A 73 30.21 4.42 -24.30
CA ARG A 73 30.64 5.26 -23.17
C ARG A 73 31.51 4.48 -22.19
N LEU A 74 31.06 3.30 -21.76
CA LEU A 74 31.84 2.43 -20.87
C LEU A 74 33.18 2.04 -21.50
N ARG A 75 33.18 1.69 -22.79
CA ARG A 75 34.38 1.32 -23.55
C ARG A 75 35.38 2.47 -23.63
N GLY A 76 34.90 3.68 -23.92
CA GLY A 76 35.72 4.90 -23.96
C GLY A 76 36.35 5.16 -22.60
N THR A 77 35.56 5.13 -21.52
CA THR A 77 36.07 5.29 -20.15
C THR A 77 37.08 4.20 -19.80
N ALA A 78 36.83 2.92 -20.12
CA ALA A 78 37.75 1.84 -19.82
C ALA A 78 39.09 1.94 -20.58
N ARG A 79 39.09 2.47 -21.81
CA ARG A 79 40.32 2.70 -22.59
C ARG A 79 41.14 3.86 -22.03
N VAL A 80 40.49 4.99 -21.72
CA VAL A 80 41.16 6.19 -21.20
C VAL A 80 41.60 5.99 -19.76
N PHE A 81 40.76 5.36 -18.95
CA PHE A 81 41.03 5.12 -17.54
C PHE A 81 41.84 3.84 -17.30
N ASP A 82 42.06 2.97 -18.28
CA ASP A 82 42.89 1.75 -18.19
C ASP A 82 42.88 1.07 -16.79
N PRO A 83 41.71 0.59 -16.31
CA PRO A 83 41.58 0.08 -14.95
C PRO A 83 42.29 -1.28 -14.77
N ASP A 84 42.89 -1.51 -13.60
CA ASP A 84 43.39 -2.83 -13.20
C ASP A 84 42.23 -3.75 -12.78
N LEU A 85 41.18 -3.15 -12.21
CA LEU A 85 39.98 -3.82 -11.73
C LEU A 85 38.74 -3.03 -12.10
N VAL A 86 37.78 -3.70 -12.75
CA VAL A 86 36.42 -3.20 -12.92
C VAL A 86 35.48 -3.99 -12.02
N LEU A 87 34.80 -3.29 -11.13
CA LEU A 87 33.87 -3.87 -10.17
C LEU A 87 32.44 -3.46 -10.52
N PHE A 88 31.59 -4.44 -10.79
CA PHE A 88 30.17 -4.24 -11.02
C PHE A 88 29.37 -4.56 -9.77
N HIS A 89 28.35 -3.78 -9.43
CA HIS A 89 27.47 -4.12 -8.30
C HIS A 89 26.46 -5.25 -8.65
N GLN A 90 26.22 -5.47 -9.95
CA GLN A 90 25.37 -6.56 -10.46
C GLN A 90 26.04 -7.24 -11.65
N THR A 91 25.55 -8.42 -12.04
CA THR A 91 26.13 -9.16 -13.16
C THR A 91 25.88 -8.44 -14.49
N PRO A 92 26.91 -7.94 -15.21
CA PRO A 92 26.77 -7.38 -16.57
C PRO A 92 26.46 -8.42 -17.65
N SER A 93 25.84 -7.99 -18.75
CA SER A 93 25.67 -8.78 -19.97
C SER A 93 27.01 -9.09 -20.66
N ALA A 94 27.00 -9.94 -21.70
CA ALA A 94 28.22 -10.22 -22.46
C ALA A 94 28.80 -8.99 -23.17
N GLY A 95 27.94 -8.12 -23.73
CA GLY A 95 28.35 -6.87 -24.40
C GLY A 95 29.03 -5.90 -23.45
N VAL A 96 28.42 -5.69 -22.27
CA VAL A 96 28.96 -4.83 -21.22
C VAL A 96 30.31 -5.33 -20.71
N ARG A 97 30.50 -6.66 -20.55
CA ARG A 97 31.80 -7.23 -20.18
C ARG A 97 32.88 -6.94 -21.23
N ARG A 98 32.55 -7.06 -22.52
CA ARG A 98 33.49 -6.72 -23.61
C ARG A 98 33.83 -5.24 -23.62
N ALA A 99 32.84 -4.37 -23.39
CA ALA A 99 33.06 -2.93 -23.30
C ALA A 99 34.00 -2.57 -22.14
N ALA A 100 33.79 -3.13 -20.95
CA ALA A 100 34.65 -2.90 -19.79
C ALA A 100 36.07 -3.48 -19.94
N ALA A 101 36.24 -4.55 -20.71
CA ALA A 101 37.55 -5.19 -20.94
C ALA A 101 38.40 -4.48 -22.01
N ALA A 102 37.94 -3.37 -22.59
CA ALA A 102 38.57 -2.76 -23.76
C ALA A 102 39.95 -2.13 -23.53
N GLY A 103 40.38 -1.95 -22.27
CA GLY A 103 41.76 -1.59 -21.89
C GLY A 103 42.75 -2.77 -21.88
N GLY A 104 42.27 -4.02 -22.07
CA GLY A 104 43.10 -5.21 -22.28
C GLY A 104 43.71 -5.86 -21.03
N ARG A 105 43.85 -5.13 -19.91
CA ARG A 105 44.49 -5.64 -18.67
C ARG A 105 43.56 -5.78 -17.45
N ALA A 106 42.33 -5.27 -17.53
CA ALA A 106 41.43 -5.22 -16.39
C ALA A 106 40.91 -6.60 -15.94
N THR A 107 40.99 -6.87 -14.64
CA THR A 107 40.20 -7.94 -14.01
C THR A 107 38.75 -7.48 -13.87
N LEU A 108 37.78 -8.33 -14.22
CA LEU A 108 36.36 -8.02 -14.06
C LEU A 108 35.78 -8.80 -12.88
N ALA A 109 35.10 -8.11 -11.98
CA ALA A 109 34.48 -8.70 -10.81
C ALA A 109 33.06 -8.17 -10.55
N VAL A 110 32.22 -8.99 -9.90
CA VAL A 110 30.90 -8.57 -9.41
C VAL A 110 30.87 -8.62 -7.89
N LEU A 111 30.45 -7.52 -7.29
CA LEU A 111 30.18 -7.36 -5.88
C LEU A 111 28.67 -7.27 -5.68
N ALA A 112 28.01 -8.40 -5.49
CA ALA A 112 26.57 -8.42 -5.27
C ALA A 112 26.23 -7.95 -3.85
N ASP A 113 25.23 -7.07 -3.72
CA ASP A 113 24.80 -6.46 -2.45
C ASP A 113 24.16 -7.46 -1.45
N GLY A 114 24.16 -8.77 -1.74
CA GLY A 114 23.51 -9.85 -0.95
C GLY A 114 24.40 -11.01 -0.50
N GLY A 115 25.73 -10.95 -0.70
CA GLY A 115 26.67 -11.85 -0.02
C GLY A 115 26.57 -13.36 -0.33
N THR A 116 26.04 -13.80 -1.48
CA THR A 116 26.08 -15.24 -1.85
C THR A 116 26.53 -15.57 -3.28
N VAL A 117 26.94 -16.84 -3.40
CA VAL A 117 28.01 -17.44 -4.23
C VAL A 117 27.53 -17.94 -5.59
N GLY A 118 28.42 -17.86 -6.59
CA GLY A 118 28.41 -18.75 -7.73
C GLY A 118 29.71 -18.66 -8.52
N THR A 119 30.51 -19.72 -8.51
CA THR A 119 31.73 -19.85 -9.33
C THR A 119 31.39 -20.50 -10.67
N ARG A 120 31.71 -19.83 -11.79
CA ARG A 120 31.99 -20.49 -13.07
C ARG A 120 33.44 -20.16 -13.46
N PRO A 121 34.19 -21.08 -14.08
CA PRO A 121 35.54 -20.78 -14.56
C PRO A 121 35.47 -19.92 -15.82
N GLY A 122 36.26 -18.84 -15.83
CA GLY A 122 36.40 -17.84 -16.89
C GLY A 122 36.88 -16.52 -16.30
N ARG A 123 37.50 -15.62 -17.07
CA ARG A 123 38.15 -14.34 -16.63
C ARG A 123 37.25 -13.32 -15.89
N PHE A 124 36.04 -13.70 -15.49
CA PHE A 124 35.05 -12.92 -14.76
C PHE A 124 34.74 -13.59 -13.43
N ARG A 125 35.05 -12.93 -12.30
CA ARG A 125 34.90 -13.51 -10.95
C ARG A 125 33.69 -12.91 -10.24
N ARG A 126 32.74 -13.74 -9.79
CA ARG A 126 31.73 -13.32 -8.81
C ARG A 126 32.36 -13.38 -7.43
N LEU A 127 32.37 -12.27 -6.70
CA LEU A 127 32.96 -12.20 -5.36
C LEU A 127 31.96 -12.71 -4.35
N ASP A 128 32.33 -13.76 -3.64
CA ASP A 128 31.65 -14.19 -2.43
C ASP A 128 32.38 -13.58 -1.24
N LEU A 129 31.81 -12.54 -0.64
CA LEU A 129 32.43 -11.86 0.49
C LEU A 129 32.60 -12.75 1.74
N ALA A 130 31.93 -13.90 1.80
CA ALA A 130 32.14 -14.87 2.87
C ALA A 130 33.39 -15.76 2.64
N ARG A 131 33.81 -15.95 1.39
CA ARG A 131 34.95 -16.83 1.01
C ARG A 131 36.17 -16.08 0.49
N THR A 132 35.94 -14.99 -0.23
CA THR A 132 36.97 -14.06 -0.71
C THR A 132 36.66 -12.70 -0.09
N PRO A 133 37.27 -12.39 1.05
CA PRO A 133 37.07 -11.12 1.71
C PRO A 133 37.37 -9.96 0.74
N LEU A 134 36.60 -8.88 0.81
CA LEU A 134 36.78 -7.72 -0.07
C LEU A 134 38.22 -7.17 0.00
N ASP A 135 38.87 -7.38 1.15
CA ASP A 135 40.29 -7.11 1.36
C ASP A 135 41.22 -7.91 0.47
N ALA A 136 40.97 -9.20 0.25
CA ALA A 136 41.77 -9.97 -0.69
C ALA A 136 41.63 -9.45 -2.13
N VAL A 137 40.42 -9.02 -2.53
CA VAL A 137 40.12 -8.58 -3.90
C VAL A 137 40.69 -7.21 -4.20
N LEU A 138 40.53 -6.27 -3.27
CA LEU A 138 41.07 -4.93 -3.39
C LEU A 138 42.53 -4.87 -2.91
N GLY A 139 43.15 -6.00 -2.52
CA GLY A 139 44.50 -6.02 -1.93
C GLY A 139 44.62 -5.13 -0.68
N LEU A 140 43.55 -5.03 0.12
CA LEU A 140 43.55 -4.37 1.41
C LEU A 140 44.33 -5.27 2.38
N ARG A 141 45.41 -4.76 2.96
CA ARG A 141 46.15 -5.47 4.03
C ARG A 141 45.72 -5.03 5.43
N ASP A 142 44.87 -4.01 5.51
CA ASP A 142 44.41 -3.42 6.77
C ASP A 142 43.33 -4.31 7.44
N PRO A 143 43.61 -4.92 8.60
CA PRO A 143 42.63 -5.73 9.32
C PRO A 143 41.43 -4.91 9.80
N SER A 144 41.59 -3.59 9.98
CA SER A 144 40.54 -2.70 10.49
C SER A 144 39.34 -2.57 9.55
N VAL A 145 39.50 -2.87 8.25
CA VAL A 145 38.42 -2.74 7.26
C VAL A 145 37.73 -4.06 6.93
N ARG A 146 38.05 -5.14 7.66
CA ARG A 146 37.40 -6.45 7.50
C ARG A 146 35.99 -6.48 8.08
N GLY A 147 35.08 -7.21 7.44
CA GLY A 147 33.72 -7.43 7.96
C GLY A 147 32.89 -6.14 8.02
N THR A 148 32.54 -5.69 9.24
CA THR A 148 31.87 -4.38 9.46
C THR A 148 32.84 -3.22 9.44
N GLY A 149 34.14 -3.47 9.59
CA GLY A 149 35.20 -2.47 9.56
C GLY A 149 35.15 -1.56 8.33
N LEU A 150 34.73 -2.08 7.18
CA LEU A 150 34.50 -1.27 5.98
C LEU A 150 33.46 -0.15 6.21
N PHE A 151 32.37 -0.46 6.91
CA PHE A 151 31.32 0.52 7.20
C PHE A 151 31.64 1.38 8.41
N GLU A 152 32.44 0.86 9.33
CA GLU A 152 32.76 1.46 10.63
C GLU A 152 33.99 2.34 10.63
N ASN A 153 35.01 2.03 9.82
CA ASN A 153 36.32 2.68 9.87
C ASN A 153 36.63 3.48 8.61
N VAL A 154 35.92 3.23 7.51
CA VAL A 154 36.11 3.99 6.26
C VAL A 154 35.17 5.18 6.21
N GLU A 155 35.71 6.32 5.81
CA GLU A 155 34.91 7.47 5.39
C GLU A 155 34.41 7.24 3.96
N PRO A 156 33.09 7.12 3.74
CA PRO A 156 32.56 6.84 2.42
C PRO A 156 32.66 8.05 1.48
N ASP A 157 32.61 7.78 0.19
CA ASP A 157 32.57 8.77 -0.87
C ASP A 157 31.37 8.48 -1.78
N TYR A 158 30.37 9.36 -1.76
CA TYR A 158 29.14 9.21 -2.52
C TYR A 158 29.22 9.83 -3.94
N GLY A 159 30.42 10.25 -4.35
CA GLY A 159 30.68 10.84 -5.66
C GLY A 159 30.60 9.81 -6.78
N PHE A 160 29.69 10.02 -7.73
CA PHE A 160 29.59 9.23 -8.95
C PHE A 160 29.56 10.12 -10.19
N GLU A 161 29.96 9.56 -11.32
CA GLU A 161 29.84 10.14 -12.64
C GLU A 161 28.60 9.56 -13.33
N ALA A 162 27.65 10.42 -13.70
CA ALA A 162 26.53 10.00 -14.53
C ALA A 162 27.06 9.59 -15.91
N ALA A 163 26.79 8.34 -16.28
CA ALA A 163 27.26 7.76 -17.54
C ALA A 163 26.28 8.01 -18.69
N ASN A 164 25.03 8.34 -18.37
CA ASN A 164 23.96 8.64 -19.31
C ASN A 164 22.94 9.61 -18.69
N GLU A 165 22.07 10.17 -19.54
CA GLU A 165 21.04 11.14 -19.16
C GLU A 165 20.11 10.61 -18.05
N ALA A 166 19.79 9.32 -18.10
CA ALA A 166 18.98 8.67 -17.07
C ALA A 166 19.66 8.74 -15.69
N ALA A 167 20.96 8.45 -15.60
CA ALA A 167 21.70 8.58 -14.34
C ALA A 167 21.86 10.04 -13.88
N GLU A 168 21.94 10.98 -14.82
CA GLU A 168 22.12 12.41 -14.54
C GLU A 168 20.85 13.04 -13.96
N THR A 169 19.69 12.65 -14.46
CA THR A 169 18.38 13.19 -14.06
C THR A 169 17.77 12.51 -12.83
N MET A 170 18.33 11.36 -12.41
CA MET A 170 17.89 10.62 -11.24
C MET A 170 18.21 11.37 -9.93
N ASP A 171 17.24 11.41 -9.02
CA ASP A 171 17.51 11.86 -7.66
C ASP A 171 18.24 10.75 -6.89
N PRO A 172 19.50 10.95 -6.47
CA PRO A 172 20.24 9.92 -5.76
C PRO A 172 19.62 9.65 -4.39
N LEU A 173 19.70 8.40 -3.95
CA LEU A 173 19.23 7.95 -2.64
C LEU A 173 20.39 7.26 -1.92
N PRO A 174 21.23 8.02 -1.21
CA PRO A 174 22.28 7.46 -0.38
C PRO A 174 21.73 6.49 0.66
N PHE A 175 22.44 5.39 0.87
CA PHE A 175 22.22 4.48 1.97
C PHE A 175 23.19 4.78 3.10
N VAL A 176 22.68 4.79 4.33
CA VAL A 176 23.42 5.10 5.54
C VAL A 176 23.35 3.89 6.47
N PHE A 177 24.50 3.28 6.76
CA PHE A 177 24.61 2.10 7.59
C PHE A 177 24.79 2.48 9.05
N LEU A 178 23.86 2.05 9.91
CA LEU A 178 23.84 2.39 11.33
C LEU A 178 24.06 1.19 12.25
N GLY A 179 24.21 -0.01 11.68
CA GLY A 179 24.34 -1.23 12.46
C GLY A 179 23.83 -2.46 11.70
N GLU A 180 23.58 -3.52 12.45
CA GLU A 180 23.01 -4.75 11.93
C GLU A 180 21.62 -4.52 11.31
N GLU A 181 21.41 -4.97 10.07
CA GLU A 181 20.16 -4.78 9.32
C GLU A 181 18.94 -5.31 10.07
N CYS A 182 19.07 -6.47 10.70
CA CYS A 182 18.01 -7.09 11.49
C CYS A 182 18.59 -7.99 12.58
N THR A 183 18.14 -7.86 13.82
CA THR A 183 18.63 -8.68 14.93
C THR A 183 17.76 -9.91 15.22
N TYR A 184 16.71 -10.13 14.43
CA TYR A 184 15.83 -11.30 14.60
C TYR A 184 16.54 -12.60 14.19
N ASP A 185 16.52 -13.59 15.09
CA ASP A 185 17.34 -14.80 15.01
C ASP A 185 16.62 -16.08 15.47
N ARG A 186 15.27 -16.09 15.56
CA ARG A 186 14.49 -17.29 15.98
C ARG A 186 15.03 -18.55 15.29
N PRO A 187 15.47 -19.57 16.05
CA PRO A 187 16.08 -20.77 15.47
C PRO A 187 15.15 -21.48 14.48
N PHE A 188 15.68 -21.94 13.35
CA PHE A 188 14.88 -22.69 12.37
C PHE A 188 14.38 -24.02 12.92
N ARG A 189 15.14 -24.68 13.80
CA ARG A 189 14.71 -25.91 14.51
C ARG A 189 13.47 -25.73 15.39
N ALA A 190 13.17 -24.49 15.81
CA ALA A 190 11.98 -24.17 16.59
C ALA A 190 10.75 -23.86 15.71
N ASN A 191 10.87 -24.05 14.40
CA ASN A 191 9.82 -23.84 13.43
C ASN A 191 9.27 -25.19 12.98
N ARG A 192 7.97 -25.44 13.19
CA ARG A 192 7.36 -26.74 12.88
C ARG A 192 7.44 -27.09 11.39
N PHE A 193 7.37 -26.10 10.50
CA PHE A 193 7.44 -26.31 9.05
C PHE A 193 8.84 -26.74 8.58
N LEU A 194 9.89 -26.37 9.34
CA LEU A 194 11.29 -26.63 9.01
C LEU A 194 11.93 -27.73 9.87
N ALA A 195 11.24 -28.23 10.89
CA ALA A 195 11.80 -29.11 11.93
C ALA A 195 12.43 -30.39 11.38
N ASP A 196 11.83 -30.98 10.34
CA ASP A 196 12.26 -32.26 9.77
C ASP A 196 13.26 -32.11 8.61
N LEU A 197 13.78 -30.90 8.36
CA LEU A 197 14.71 -30.64 7.27
C LEU A 197 16.18 -30.72 7.73
N SER A 198 17.05 -31.24 6.87
CA SER A 198 18.50 -31.10 7.06
C SER A 198 18.93 -29.67 6.71
N LEU A 199 19.19 -28.85 7.74
CA LEU A 199 19.55 -27.45 7.57
C LEU A 199 21.07 -27.19 7.67
N ALA A 200 21.90 -28.23 7.70
CA ALA A 200 23.34 -28.11 7.87
C ALA A 200 24.02 -27.28 6.76
N GLY A 201 23.48 -27.30 5.54
CA GLY A 201 23.96 -26.52 4.39
C GLY A 201 23.37 -25.12 4.27
N CYS A 202 22.53 -24.69 5.22
CA CYS A 202 21.94 -23.35 5.19
C CYS A 202 22.95 -22.28 5.60
N LEU A 203 22.81 -21.09 5.01
CA LEU A 203 23.67 -19.92 5.28
C LEU A 203 23.61 -19.45 6.74
N ARG A 204 22.56 -19.85 7.47
CA ARG A 204 22.27 -19.39 8.82
C ARG A 204 21.45 -20.41 9.60
N ARG A 205 21.42 -20.29 10.93
CA ARG A 205 20.69 -21.21 11.84
C ARG A 205 19.34 -20.69 12.38
N GLY A 206 19.03 -19.41 12.18
CA GLY A 206 17.78 -18.79 12.65
C GLY A 206 17.53 -17.43 12.04
N GLY A 207 16.34 -16.85 12.21
CA GLY A 207 15.90 -15.59 11.57
C GLY A 207 14.76 -15.82 10.57
N CYS A 208 14.51 -14.91 9.63
CA CYS A 208 13.48 -15.13 8.60
C CYS A 208 13.98 -16.20 7.59
N ALA A 209 13.13 -17.18 7.25
CA ALA A 209 13.51 -18.34 6.45
C ALA A 209 13.83 -18.02 4.97
N PHE A 210 13.51 -16.81 4.52
CA PHE A 210 13.74 -16.32 3.16
C PHE A 210 14.83 -15.23 3.06
N CYS A 211 15.46 -14.87 4.19
CA CYS A 211 16.40 -13.76 4.24
C CYS A 211 17.84 -14.26 4.10
N GLY A 212 18.56 -13.74 3.09
CA GLY A 212 19.98 -14.02 2.85
C GLY A 212 20.96 -13.19 3.69
N ARG A 213 20.48 -12.43 4.69
CA ARG A 213 21.36 -11.64 5.57
C ARG A 213 22.39 -12.57 6.24
N PRO A 214 23.68 -12.21 6.27
CA PRO A 214 24.71 -13.00 6.96
C PRO A 214 24.43 -13.14 8.47
N GLU A 215 25.04 -14.14 9.11
CA GLU A 215 24.99 -14.25 10.57
C GLU A 215 25.63 -13.04 11.25
N GLY A 216 25.13 -12.70 12.45
CA GLY A 216 25.29 -11.38 13.08
C GLY A 216 26.73 -10.87 13.07
N ARG A 217 26.91 -9.65 12.57
CA ARG A 217 28.18 -8.95 12.60
C ARG A 217 28.25 -8.09 13.86
N ARG A 218 29.39 -8.09 14.53
CA ARG A 218 29.58 -7.25 15.72
C ARG A 218 29.98 -5.85 15.30
N TRP A 219 29.07 -4.91 15.45
CA TRP A 219 29.34 -3.48 15.31
C TRP A 219 29.90 -2.93 16.62
N THR A 220 30.92 -2.10 16.52
CA THR A 220 31.64 -1.48 17.65
C THR A 220 31.38 0.03 17.76
N THR A 221 31.08 0.67 16.63
CA THR A 221 30.81 2.10 16.51
C THR A 221 29.35 2.39 16.80
N SER A 222 29.09 3.45 17.57
CA SER A 222 27.72 3.83 17.89
C SER A 222 26.97 4.37 16.66
N PRO A 223 25.65 4.08 16.52
CA PRO A 223 24.83 4.54 15.40
C PRO A 223 24.88 6.07 15.17
N PRO A 224 24.83 6.94 16.20
CA PRO A 224 24.92 8.40 15.99
C PRO A 224 26.24 8.84 15.34
N VAL A 225 27.36 8.20 15.69
CA VAL A 225 28.67 8.51 15.10
C VAL A 225 28.70 8.10 13.63
N LEU A 226 28.18 6.91 13.31
CA LEU A 226 28.07 6.44 11.92
C LEU A 226 27.19 7.34 11.07
N LEU A 227 26.05 7.77 11.62
CA LEU A 227 25.11 8.68 10.95
C LEU A 227 25.80 10.01 10.63
N ARG A 228 26.42 10.64 11.63
CA ARG A 228 27.11 11.93 11.47
C ARG A 228 28.20 11.86 10.41
N ARG A 229 29.05 10.82 10.44
CA ARG A 229 30.12 10.64 9.44
C ARG A 229 29.54 10.51 8.03
N GLN A 230 28.54 9.65 7.85
CA GLN A 230 27.96 9.39 6.55
C GLN A 230 27.19 10.60 5.99
N LEU A 231 26.44 11.33 6.83
CA LEU A 231 25.79 12.58 6.39
C LEU A 231 26.81 13.64 5.99
N ALA A 232 27.92 13.77 6.73
CA ALA A 232 29.00 14.68 6.36
C ALA A 232 29.66 14.29 5.03
N ALA A 233 29.89 13.00 4.81
CA ALA A 233 30.41 12.48 3.55
C ALA A 233 29.44 12.74 2.38
N ILE A 234 28.14 12.46 2.56
CA ILE A 234 27.10 12.75 1.56
C ILE A 234 27.14 14.24 1.20
N ASP A 235 27.20 15.12 2.19
CA ASP A 235 27.19 16.56 1.95
C ASP A 235 28.40 17.04 1.13
N ARG A 236 29.57 16.44 1.34
CA ARG A 236 30.80 16.81 0.62
C ARG A 236 30.92 16.19 -0.77
N THR A 237 30.42 14.97 -0.97
CA THR A 237 30.80 14.15 -2.13
C THR A 237 29.65 13.81 -3.06
N LEU A 238 28.40 13.82 -2.59
CA LEU A 238 27.26 13.50 -3.44
C LEU A 238 27.11 14.57 -4.54
N PRO A 239 27.02 14.20 -5.83
CA PRO A 239 26.80 15.15 -6.92
C PRO A 239 25.55 16.02 -6.66
N GLY A 240 25.64 17.30 -6.98
CA GLY A 240 24.69 18.33 -6.55
C GLY A 240 23.22 18.01 -6.88
N THR A 241 22.33 18.14 -5.89
CA THR A 241 20.89 17.83 -6.01
C THR A 241 20.04 19.02 -6.50
N GLY A 242 20.65 20.06 -7.08
CA GLY A 242 19.93 21.23 -7.60
C GLY A 242 19.04 21.94 -6.57
N GLY A 243 19.47 22.04 -5.31
CA GLY A 243 18.70 22.66 -4.23
C GLY A 243 17.54 21.84 -3.67
N ARG A 244 17.32 20.60 -4.14
CA ARG A 244 16.31 19.67 -3.61
C ARG A 244 16.70 19.16 -2.21
N GLY A 245 15.70 18.90 -1.37
CA GLY A 245 15.88 18.28 -0.06
C GLY A 245 16.58 16.92 -0.16
N LEU A 246 17.40 16.58 0.84
CA LEU A 246 18.16 15.33 0.88
C LEU A 246 17.28 14.19 1.37
N ARG A 247 17.28 13.07 0.65
CA ARG A 247 16.66 11.82 1.08
C ARG A 247 17.76 10.80 1.35
N VAL A 248 17.73 10.16 2.51
CA VAL A 248 18.67 9.08 2.83
C VAL A 248 17.92 7.88 3.39
N ARG A 249 18.33 6.68 2.99
CA ARG A 249 17.78 5.44 3.54
C ARG A 249 18.68 4.90 4.63
N LEU A 250 18.14 4.79 5.84
CA LEU A 250 18.85 4.27 6.99
C LEU A 250 18.75 2.74 6.99
N LEU A 251 19.89 2.08 6.86
CA LEU A 251 20.03 0.63 6.99
C LEU A 251 20.48 0.28 8.40
N GLY A 252 19.88 -0.77 8.95
CA GLY A 252 20.13 -1.20 10.32
C GLY A 252 18.91 -1.04 11.21
N GLU A 253 18.55 -2.10 11.92
CA GLU A 253 17.53 -2.04 12.98
C GLU A 253 17.91 -1.03 14.08
N ALA A 254 19.21 -0.77 14.21
CA ALA A 254 19.79 0.24 15.09
C ALA A 254 19.22 1.65 14.84
N ALA A 255 18.84 1.99 13.60
CA ALA A 255 18.23 3.28 13.27
C ALA A 255 16.96 3.53 14.11
N LEU A 256 16.10 2.52 14.19
CA LEU A 256 14.85 2.59 14.93
C LEU A 256 15.07 2.40 16.43
N ARG A 257 15.96 1.48 16.83
CA ARG A 257 16.31 1.24 18.24
C ARG A 257 16.87 2.49 18.92
N HIS A 258 17.62 3.31 18.17
CA HIS A 258 18.24 4.54 18.66
C HIS A 258 17.62 5.79 18.03
N VAL A 259 16.32 5.74 17.68
CA VAL A 259 15.64 6.80 16.91
C VAL A 259 15.78 8.20 17.53
N GLY A 260 15.74 8.31 18.86
CA GLY A 260 15.95 9.60 19.54
C GLY A 260 17.36 10.18 19.36
N ALA A 261 18.38 9.33 19.33
CA ALA A 261 19.76 9.77 19.06
C ALA A 261 19.98 10.10 17.58
N VAL A 262 19.40 9.29 16.69
CA VAL A 262 19.36 9.55 15.25
C VAL A 262 18.70 10.90 14.96
N ALA A 263 17.56 11.20 15.58
CA ALA A 263 16.86 12.48 15.44
C ALA A 263 17.73 13.67 15.88
N ARG A 264 18.47 13.54 17.00
CA ARG A 264 19.38 14.60 17.45
C ARG A 264 20.52 14.89 16.47
N GLU A 265 21.13 13.86 15.88
CA GLU A 265 22.16 14.09 14.86
C GLU A 265 21.56 14.66 13.56
N ALA A 266 20.36 14.23 13.18
CA ALA A 266 19.64 14.80 12.04
C ALA A 266 19.33 16.30 12.23
N LEU A 267 18.94 16.71 13.44
CA LEU A 267 18.70 18.12 13.78
C LEU A 267 19.96 18.99 13.71
N ARG A 268 21.14 18.40 13.89
CA ARG A 268 22.43 19.10 13.72
C ARG A 268 22.77 19.27 12.24
N PHE A 269 22.22 18.45 11.37
CA PHE A 269 22.36 18.54 9.92
C PHE A 269 21.37 19.57 9.33
N ARG A 270 21.55 20.87 9.64
CA ARG A 270 20.61 21.96 9.25
C ARG A 270 20.81 22.55 7.85
N ARG A 271 21.63 21.94 7.00
CA ARG A 271 22.02 22.54 5.70
C ARG A 271 20.89 22.54 4.65
N ARG A 272 19.92 21.63 4.77
CA ARG A 272 18.79 21.46 3.82
C ARG A 272 17.69 20.58 4.44
N PRO A 273 16.45 20.63 3.92
CA PRO A 273 15.40 19.68 4.31
C PRO A 273 15.90 18.23 4.18
N LEU A 274 15.62 17.39 5.18
CA LEU A 274 16.16 16.04 5.28
C LEU A 274 15.03 15.03 5.49
N ARG A 275 14.99 13.99 4.66
CA ARG A 275 14.07 12.85 4.84
C ARG A 275 14.88 11.60 5.17
N LEU A 276 14.55 10.99 6.30
CA LEU A 276 15.16 9.76 6.78
C LEU A 276 14.20 8.60 6.52
N LEU A 277 14.54 7.78 5.54
CA LEU A 277 13.76 6.61 5.15
C LEU A 277 14.17 5.43 6.04
N LEU A 278 13.22 4.91 6.82
CA LEU A 278 13.37 3.82 7.77
C LEU A 278 12.75 2.54 7.23
N ASP A 279 13.43 1.42 7.45
CA ASP A 279 12.85 0.09 7.29
C ASP A 279 12.63 -0.53 8.69
N ALA A 280 11.53 -1.25 8.87
CA ALA A 280 11.20 -1.84 10.17
C ALA A 280 10.63 -3.26 10.07
N ARG A 281 10.93 -4.05 11.10
CA ARG A 281 10.16 -5.25 11.46
C ARG A 281 8.99 -4.83 12.34
N VAL A 282 7.85 -5.51 12.21
CA VAL A 282 6.60 -5.20 12.91
C VAL A 282 6.77 -5.05 14.43
N ASP A 283 7.36 -6.04 15.09
CA ASP A 283 7.62 -6.03 16.52
C ASP A 283 8.61 -4.95 16.97
N ARG A 284 9.61 -4.63 16.14
CA ARG A 284 10.59 -3.57 16.43
C ARG A 284 9.96 -2.19 16.33
N LEU A 285 9.08 -1.97 15.38
CA LEU A 285 8.26 -0.75 15.31
C LEU A 285 7.37 -0.61 16.54
N LEU A 286 6.68 -1.68 16.93
CA LEU A 286 5.85 -1.67 18.13
C LEU A 286 6.66 -1.39 19.40
N ALA A 287 7.85 -1.99 19.54
CA ALA A 287 8.75 -1.75 20.66
C ALA A 287 9.30 -0.31 20.69
N ALA A 288 9.42 0.34 19.52
CA ALA A 288 9.93 1.69 19.38
C ALA A 288 8.84 2.78 19.41
N ALA A 289 7.57 2.45 19.68
CA ALA A 289 6.45 3.40 19.59
C ALA A 289 6.67 4.69 20.38
N GLU A 290 6.99 4.59 21.68
CA GLU A 290 7.21 5.78 22.53
C GLU A 290 8.52 6.53 22.21
N PRO A 291 9.68 5.86 22.04
CA PRO A 291 10.89 6.52 21.55
C PRO A 291 10.69 7.26 20.22
N LEU A 292 9.90 6.69 19.31
CA LEU A 292 9.58 7.29 18.01
C LEU A 292 8.70 8.53 18.17
N ARG A 293 7.66 8.49 19.02
CA ARG A 293 6.85 9.68 19.35
C ARG A 293 7.71 10.79 19.95
N ALA A 294 8.60 10.47 20.89
CA ALA A 294 9.50 11.44 21.49
C ALA A 294 10.45 12.07 20.45
N ALA A 295 10.99 11.24 19.53
CA ALA A 295 11.81 11.73 18.42
C ALA A 295 11.01 12.64 17.49
N LEU A 296 9.79 12.26 17.10
CA LEU A 296 8.94 13.06 16.21
C LEU A 296 8.56 14.40 16.82
N ARG A 297 8.25 14.47 18.13
CA ARG A 297 8.06 15.74 18.84
C ARG A 297 9.29 16.64 18.77
N ALA A 298 10.49 16.06 18.89
CA ALA A 298 11.74 16.82 18.81
C ALA A 298 12.06 17.31 17.39
N LEU A 299 11.56 16.61 16.36
CA LEU A 299 11.74 16.97 14.95
C LEU A 299 10.69 17.97 14.44
N ASP A 300 9.65 18.26 15.22
CA ASP A 300 8.56 19.11 14.77
C ASP A 300 9.05 20.52 14.36
N GLY A 301 8.57 21.01 13.22
CA GLY A 301 9.01 22.28 12.63
C GLY A 301 10.46 22.35 12.13
N SER A 302 11.27 21.29 12.26
CA SER A 302 12.71 21.34 11.95
C SER A 302 13.08 21.19 10.47
N GLY A 303 12.12 20.82 9.62
CA GLY A 303 12.37 20.44 8.22
C GLY A 303 12.97 19.03 8.04
N VAL A 304 13.17 18.28 9.14
CA VAL A 304 13.52 16.86 9.13
C VAL A 304 12.24 16.02 9.19
N ARG A 305 12.13 15.04 8.30
CA ARG A 305 10.99 14.11 8.25
C ARG A 305 11.46 12.66 8.39
N LEU A 306 10.80 11.88 9.23
CA LEU A 306 10.95 10.42 9.28
C LEU A 306 9.93 9.78 8.36
N GLU A 307 10.38 8.93 7.45
CA GLU A 307 9.50 8.20 6.54
C GLU A 307 9.70 6.70 6.69
N LEU A 308 8.65 5.94 6.98
CA LEU A 308 8.75 4.48 6.92
C LEU A 308 8.65 4.02 5.47
N SER A 309 9.77 3.63 4.88
CA SER A 309 9.84 3.14 3.50
C SER A 309 9.42 1.68 3.35
N LEU A 310 9.56 0.87 4.40
CA LEU A 310 9.22 -0.54 4.37
C LEU A 310 8.89 -1.09 5.76
N LEU A 311 7.73 -1.72 5.90
CA LEU A 311 7.37 -2.58 7.03
C LEU A 311 7.28 -4.03 6.54
N GLY A 312 8.10 -4.92 7.09
CA GLY A 312 8.12 -6.34 6.73
C GLY A 312 6.98 -7.15 7.36
N ALA A 313 5.75 -6.94 6.91
CA ALA A 313 4.53 -7.63 7.34
C ALA A 313 4.44 -9.06 6.77
N GLU A 314 4.74 -9.20 5.47
CA GLU A 314 4.73 -10.42 4.64
C GLU A 314 3.38 -11.09 4.44
N SER A 315 2.56 -11.26 5.47
CA SER A 315 1.22 -11.84 5.36
C SER A 315 0.38 -11.50 6.58
N PHE A 316 -0.94 -11.58 6.43
CA PHE A 316 -1.92 -11.57 7.50
C PHE A 316 -2.30 -12.99 7.93
N GLY A 317 -1.69 -14.03 7.36
CA GLY A 317 -1.96 -15.43 7.70
C GLY A 317 -0.92 -16.06 8.64
N THR A 318 -1.37 -16.72 9.70
CA THR A 318 -0.51 -17.38 10.70
C THR A 318 0.33 -18.48 10.05
N ALA A 319 -0.28 -19.32 9.21
CA ALA A 319 0.43 -20.40 8.51
C ALA A 319 1.53 -19.86 7.58
N ALA A 320 1.28 -18.76 6.87
CA ALA A 320 2.26 -18.13 6.01
C ALA A 320 3.42 -17.52 6.82
N LEU A 321 3.12 -16.81 7.92
CA LEU A 321 4.13 -16.24 8.80
C LEU A 321 5.00 -17.30 9.48
N GLU A 322 4.42 -18.45 9.84
CA GLU A 322 5.19 -19.58 10.37
C GLU A 322 6.07 -20.19 9.28
N ARG A 323 5.58 -20.44 8.06
CA ARG A 323 6.46 -20.91 6.94
C ARG A 323 7.64 -19.98 6.70
N LEU A 324 7.42 -18.67 6.79
CA LEU A 324 8.47 -17.66 6.62
C LEU A 324 9.39 -17.49 7.85
N ASN A 325 9.15 -18.26 8.92
CA ASN A 325 9.78 -18.15 10.24
C ASN A 325 9.80 -16.72 10.78
N LYS A 326 8.73 -15.94 10.55
CA LYS A 326 8.69 -14.53 10.95
C LYS A 326 8.50 -14.37 12.45
N GLY A 327 7.94 -15.35 13.18
CA GLY A 327 7.71 -15.19 14.62
C GLY A 327 6.87 -13.95 14.93
N LEU A 328 5.89 -13.69 14.05
CA LEU A 328 4.90 -12.64 14.16
C LEU A 328 3.53 -13.30 14.10
N ARG A 329 2.56 -12.66 14.74
CA ARG A 329 1.14 -12.97 14.58
C ARG A 329 0.45 -11.88 13.76
N PRO A 330 -0.63 -12.19 13.02
CA PRO A 330 -1.37 -11.21 12.24
C PRO A 330 -1.80 -9.96 13.03
N GLU A 331 -2.16 -10.12 14.31
CA GLU A 331 -2.58 -9.00 15.17
C GLU A 331 -1.45 -8.04 15.47
N GLN A 332 -0.19 -8.52 15.52
CA GLN A 332 0.97 -7.63 15.66
C GLN A 332 1.13 -6.76 14.41
N THR A 333 0.96 -7.35 13.22
CA THR A 333 0.97 -6.61 11.95
C THR A 333 -0.12 -5.54 11.93
N LEU A 334 -1.35 -5.89 12.31
CA LEU A 334 -2.47 -4.95 12.38
C LEU A 334 -2.23 -3.84 13.40
N ARG A 335 -1.69 -4.14 14.58
CA ARG A 335 -1.30 -3.13 15.58
C ARG A 335 -0.21 -2.19 15.06
N ALA A 336 0.75 -2.69 14.29
CA ALA A 336 1.77 -1.85 13.67
C ALA A 336 1.16 -0.92 12.61
N ILE A 337 0.25 -1.40 11.77
CA ILE A 337 -0.50 -0.57 10.81
C ILE A 337 -1.29 0.51 11.54
N ARG A 338 -1.97 0.16 12.65
CA ARG A 338 -2.67 1.11 13.51
C ARG A 338 -1.75 2.21 14.01
N LEU A 339 -0.57 1.84 14.51
CA LEU A 339 0.46 2.78 14.98
C LEU A 339 0.91 3.73 13.86
N LEU A 340 1.08 3.25 12.61
CA LEU A 340 1.42 4.12 11.48
C LEU A 340 0.38 5.21 11.24
N PHE A 341 -0.91 4.85 11.24
CA PHE A 341 -2.00 5.83 11.12
C PHE A 341 -2.06 6.79 12.31
N GLU A 342 -1.79 6.30 13.52
CA GLU A 342 -1.72 7.15 14.72
C GLU A 342 -0.58 8.18 14.61
N LEU A 343 0.62 7.75 14.22
CA LEU A 343 1.80 8.60 14.09
C LEU A 343 1.65 9.63 12.97
N GLU A 344 1.10 9.25 11.80
CA GLU A 344 0.84 10.20 10.71
C GLU A 344 -0.18 11.26 11.10
N ARG A 345 -1.20 10.89 11.90
CA ARG A 345 -2.18 11.84 12.41
C ARG A 345 -1.61 12.75 13.49
N GLU A 346 -0.76 12.22 14.38
CA GLU A 346 -0.12 12.97 15.47
C GLU A 346 0.98 13.91 14.93
N PHE A 347 1.70 13.50 13.88
CA PHE A 347 2.86 14.21 13.32
C PHE A 347 2.80 14.32 11.78
N PRO A 348 1.81 15.00 11.19
CA PRO A 348 1.60 15.00 9.74
C PRO A 348 2.74 15.61 8.92
N ALA A 349 3.49 16.56 9.50
CA ALA A 349 4.66 17.16 8.86
C ALA A 349 5.96 16.36 9.09
N GLY A 350 6.10 15.76 10.28
CA GLY A 350 7.32 15.06 10.72
C GLY A 350 7.36 13.58 10.38
N PHE A 351 6.23 12.95 10.05
CA PHE A 351 6.12 11.53 9.75
C PHE A 351 5.44 11.25 8.40
N GLY A 352 5.75 10.10 7.79
CA GLY A 352 5.05 9.59 6.62
C GLY A 352 5.34 8.11 6.39
N PHE A 353 4.43 7.39 5.73
CA PHE A 353 4.65 5.98 5.37
C PHE A 353 3.96 5.56 4.06
N ARG A 354 3.22 6.48 3.42
CA ARG A 354 2.45 6.19 2.21
C ARG A 354 3.26 6.31 0.92
N GLU A 355 4.22 7.25 0.88
CA GLU A 355 4.96 7.62 -0.35
C GLU A 355 5.63 6.42 -1.03
N HIS A 356 6.09 5.44 -0.25
CA HIS A 356 6.85 4.30 -0.77
C HIS A 356 6.10 2.97 -0.75
N GLY A 357 4.80 2.98 -0.44
CA GLY A 357 4.03 1.75 -0.25
C GLY A 357 4.56 0.96 0.94
N GLY A 358 4.50 1.57 2.13
CA GLY A 358 5.20 1.16 3.35
C GLY A 358 4.87 -0.22 3.93
N LEU A 359 4.04 -1.05 3.28
CA LEU A 359 3.76 -2.43 3.68
C LEU A 359 4.27 -3.41 2.63
N SER A 360 5.22 -4.26 3.04
CA SER A 360 5.70 -5.36 2.21
C SER A 360 4.89 -6.62 2.48
N LEU A 361 4.29 -7.20 1.44
CA LEU A 361 3.60 -8.49 1.47
C LEU A 361 4.26 -9.49 0.52
N LEU A 362 4.30 -10.76 0.93
CA LEU A 362 4.70 -11.93 0.16
C LEU A 362 3.46 -12.81 -0.07
N THR A 363 2.55 -12.32 -0.92
CA THR A 363 1.26 -12.97 -1.22
C THR A 363 1.40 -14.30 -1.95
N MET A 364 2.56 -14.59 -2.56
CA MET A 364 2.80 -15.82 -3.30
C MET A 364 4.09 -16.53 -2.88
N THR A 365 3.93 -17.74 -2.35
CA THR A 365 4.99 -18.70 -2.03
C THR A 365 4.69 -20.04 -2.75
N PRO A 366 5.65 -20.99 -2.82
CA PRO A 366 5.38 -22.33 -3.36
C PRO A 366 4.16 -23.02 -2.73
N TRP A 367 3.83 -22.70 -1.48
CA TRP A 367 2.79 -23.35 -0.69
C TRP A 367 1.50 -22.53 -0.55
N THR A 368 1.48 -21.30 -1.06
CA THR A 368 0.29 -20.44 -0.94
C THR A 368 -0.93 -21.13 -1.52
N THR A 369 -2.02 -21.13 -0.77
CA THR A 369 -3.34 -21.60 -1.22
C THR A 369 -4.24 -20.44 -1.66
N PRO A 370 -5.31 -20.69 -2.44
CA PRO A 370 -6.30 -19.66 -2.74
C PRO A 370 -6.89 -19.02 -1.47
N ALA A 371 -7.15 -19.81 -0.42
CA ALA A 371 -7.70 -19.30 0.84
C ALA A 371 -6.77 -18.29 1.54
N GLU A 372 -5.47 -18.58 1.60
CA GLU A 372 -4.48 -17.68 2.19
C GLU A 372 -4.33 -16.38 1.38
N LEU A 373 -4.36 -16.49 0.05
CA LEU A 373 -4.35 -15.30 -0.80
C LEU A 373 -5.64 -14.48 -0.62
N ALA A 374 -6.81 -15.13 -0.52
CA ALA A 374 -8.07 -14.45 -0.28
C ALA A 374 -8.06 -13.67 1.04
N LEU A 375 -7.48 -14.24 2.10
CA LEU A 375 -7.29 -13.56 3.37
C LEU A 375 -6.46 -12.27 3.21
N ASP A 376 -5.27 -12.34 2.60
CA ASP A 376 -4.40 -11.18 2.44
C ASP A 376 -5.09 -10.07 1.62
N LEU A 377 -5.75 -10.45 0.52
CA LEU A 377 -6.52 -9.52 -0.32
C LEU A 377 -7.71 -8.92 0.43
N ALA A 378 -8.45 -9.72 1.18
CA ALA A 378 -9.63 -9.28 1.91
C ALA A 378 -9.28 -8.34 3.07
N VAL A 379 -8.14 -8.53 3.73
CA VAL A 379 -7.64 -7.60 4.75
C VAL A 379 -7.21 -6.27 4.13
N VAL A 380 -6.46 -6.32 3.02
CA VAL A 380 -6.07 -5.12 2.27
C VAL A 380 -7.31 -4.33 1.85
N GLU A 381 -8.31 -5.00 1.30
CA GLU A 381 -9.55 -4.36 0.86
C GLU A 381 -10.40 -3.85 2.05
N ALA A 382 -10.58 -4.66 3.10
CA ALA A 382 -11.33 -4.31 4.31
C ALA A 382 -10.86 -2.99 4.93
N LEU A 383 -9.54 -2.83 5.01
CA LEU A 383 -8.89 -1.74 5.69
C LEU A 383 -8.49 -0.62 4.72
N GLY A 384 -8.74 -0.80 3.42
CA GLY A 384 -8.32 0.06 2.31
C GLY A 384 -6.84 0.39 2.34
N LEU A 385 -6.00 -0.64 2.33
CA LEU A 385 -4.55 -0.55 2.36
C LEU A 385 -3.93 -0.60 0.96
N GLU A 386 -4.71 -0.54 -0.12
CA GLU A 386 -4.24 -0.74 -1.50
C GLU A 386 -3.07 0.17 -1.85
N SER A 387 -3.11 1.44 -1.43
CA SER A 387 -2.05 2.43 -1.63
C SER A 387 -0.79 2.19 -0.80
N LEU A 388 -0.88 1.35 0.23
CA LEU A 388 0.22 1.03 1.14
C LEU A 388 0.96 -0.24 0.75
N VAL A 389 0.41 -1.06 -0.15
CA VAL A 389 0.98 -2.35 -0.55
C VAL A 389 1.53 -2.27 -1.98
N GLY A 390 2.74 -1.74 -2.13
CA GLY A 390 3.34 -1.45 -3.44
C GLY A 390 3.61 -2.66 -4.35
N LYS A 391 3.46 -3.91 -3.85
CA LYS A 391 3.68 -5.17 -4.59
C LYS A 391 2.65 -6.25 -4.24
N LEU A 392 1.36 -5.94 -4.23
CA LEU A 392 0.35 -6.90 -3.80
C LEU A 392 0.22 -8.11 -4.72
N PHE A 393 0.24 -7.91 -6.04
CA PHE A 393 0.08 -8.97 -7.04
C PHE A 393 1.41 -9.49 -7.59
N THR A 394 2.52 -8.81 -7.29
CA THR A 394 3.88 -9.23 -7.65
C THR A 394 4.74 -9.66 -6.46
N GLY A 395 4.19 -9.60 -5.23
CA GLY A 395 4.81 -10.02 -3.97
C GLY A 395 5.06 -11.52 -3.92
N ARG A 396 6.13 -11.97 -4.58
CA ARG A 396 6.50 -13.36 -4.72
C ARG A 396 7.76 -13.68 -3.91
N LEU A 397 7.75 -14.84 -3.26
CA LEU A 397 8.93 -15.40 -2.61
C LEU A 397 10.01 -15.70 -3.63
N ARG A 398 11.21 -15.17 -3.39
CA ARG A 398 12.42 -15.50 -4.13
C ARG A 398 13.22 -16.52 -3.35
N LEU A 399 13.62 -17.61 -4.00
CA LEU A 399 14.42 -18.66 -3.39
C LEU A 399 15.88 -18.49 -3.81
N PHE A 400 16.76 -18.14 -2.88
CA PHE A 400 18.20 -18.10 -3.11
C PHE A 400 18.88 -19.37 -2.57
N PRO A 401 19.94 -19.88 -3.20
CA PRO A 401 20.70 -21.02 -2.70
C PRO A 401 21.11 -20.85 -1.23
N GLY A 402 21.03 -21.93 -0.45
CA GLY A 402 21.41 -21.93 0.97
C GLY A 402 20.36 -21.35 1.93
N LEU A 403 19.16 -21.00 1.47
CA LEU A 403 18.04 -20.67 2.35
C LEU A 403 17.27 -21.94 2.77
N PRO A 404 16.74 -22.01 4.01
CA PRO A 404 15.98 -23.18 4.47
C PRO A 404 14.72 -23.46 3.63
N LEU A 405 14.11 -22.44 3.03
CA LEU A 405 12.97 -22.64 2.13
C LEU A 405 13.33 -23.32 0.81
N VAL A 406 14.62 -23.32 0.41
CA VAL A 406 15.07 -24.15 -0.72
C VAL A 406 15.01 -25.62 -0.36
N GLU A 407 15.43 -25.99 0.85
CA GLU A 407 15.35 -27.36 1.34
C GLU A 407 13.90 -27.83 1.44
N ALA A 408 13.00 -26.97 1.96
CA ALA A 408 11.57 -27.26 1.98
C ALA A 408 11.00 -27.47 0.56
N ALA A 409 11.32 -26.57 -0.39
CA ALA A 409 10.85 -26.68 -1.77
C ALA A 409 11.44 -27.90 -2.49
N ARG A 410 12.66 -28.32 -2.13
CA ARG A 410 13.29 -29.54 -2.64
C ARG A 410 12.58 -30.79 -2.12
N ARG A 411 12.33 -30.88 -0.80
CA ARG A 411 11.56 -31.98 -0.17
C ARG A 411 10.21 -32.17 -0.88
N ASP A 412 9.55 -31.07 -1.19
CA ASP A 412 8.19 -31.09 -1.76
C ASP A 412 8.17 -31.19 -3.30
N GLY A 413 9.32 -31.31 -3.97
CA GLY A 413 9.39 -31.44 -5.43
C GLY A 413 8.87 -30.20 -6.20
N LEU A 414 9.07 -29.01 -5.63
CA LEU A 414 8.56 -27.73 -6.15
C LEU A 414 9.59 -26.90 -6.91
N LEU A 415 10.88 -27.25 -6.84
CA LEU A 415 11.92 -26.61 -7.64
C LEU A 415 11.82 -27.03 -9.10
N VAL A 416 11.97 -26.07 -10.02
CA VAL A 416 11.93 -26.32 -11.47
C VAL A 416 13.15 -25.68 -12.14
N ARG A 417 13.54 -26.19 -13.30
CA ARG A 417 14.73 -25.69 -14.02
C ARG A 417 14.55 -24.24 -14.51
N ARG A 418 13.33 -23.88 -14.91
CA ARG A 418 12.96 -22.55 -15.41
C ARG A 418 11.47 -22.30 -15.18
N TYR A 419 11.08 -21.05 -15.03
CA TYR A 419 9.68 -20.69 -15.04
C TYR A 419 9.07 -20.97 -16.42
N ALA A 420 7.91 -21.63 -16.44
CA ALA A 420 7.15 -21.84 -17.67
C ALA A 420 6.64 -20.51 -18.26
N ASP A 421 6.36 -19.55 -17.37
CA ASP A 421 6.01 -18.18 -17.72
C ASP A 421 7.13 -17.25 -17.22
N PRO A 422 7.92 -16.62 -18.11
CA PRO A 422 9.02 -15.75 -17.74
C PRO A 422 8.60 -14.58 -16.83
N ARG A 423 7.32 -14.17 -16.83
CA ARG A 423 6.85 -13.08 -15.95
C ARG A 423 6.82 -13.44 -14.47
N LEU A 424 6.88 -14.72 -14.15
CA LEU A 424 7.01 -15.21 -12.78
C LEU A 424 8.44 -15.06 -12.24
N ASP A 425 9.44 -14.79 -13.10
CA ASP A 425 10.80 -14.40 -12.70
C ASP A 425 10.82 -12.94 -12.23
N THR A 426 10.23 -12.72 -11.06
CA THR A 426 10.16 -11.38 -10.47
C THR A 426 11.54 -10.88 -10.05
N ALA A 427 12.50 -11.78 -9.80
CA ALA A 427 13.87 -11.41 -9.51
C ALA A 427 14.52 -10.65 -10.66
N ARG A 428 14.49 -11.20 -11.88
CA ARG A 428 15.03 -10.52 -13.07
C ARG A 428 14.36 -9.19 -13.36
N ARG A 429 13.03 -9.12 -13.22
CA ARG A 429 12.22 -7.91 -13.49
C ARG A 429 12.51 -6.74 -12.55
N ASN A 430 13.11 -7.01 -11.39
CA ASN A 430 13.40 -6.02 -10.36
C ASN A 430 14.91 -5.85 -10.13
N LEU A 431 15.75 -6.34 -11.06
CA LEU A 431 17.22 -6.35 -10.93
C LEU A 431 17.72 -6.96 -9.61
N TYR A 432 17.02 -7.97 -9.10
CA TYR A 432 17.51 -8.76 -7.97
C TYR A 432 18.46 -9.86 -8.43
N GLU A 433 19.18 -10.46 -7.49
CA GLU A 433 19.94 -11.68 -7.75
C GLU A 433 19.07 -12.78 -8.36
N THR A 434 19.67 -13.66 -9.16
CA THR A 434 18.94 -14.78 -9.77
C THR A 434 18.37 -15.70 -8.69
N GLU A 435 17.06 -15.88 -8.69
CA GLU A 435 16.39 -16.87 -7.85
C GLU A 435 16.40 -18.27 -8.48
N LEU A 436 16.26 -19.30 -7.65
CA LEU A 436 15.94 -20.67 -8.05
C LEU A 436 14.46 -20.72 -8.45
N PRO A 437 14.14 -21.09 -9.71
CA PRO A 437 12.75 -21.17 -10.15
C PRO A 437 11.97 -22.26 -9.40
N TRP A 438 10.69 -22.00 -9.16
CA TRP A 438 9.79 -22.91 -8.45
C TRP A 438 8.36 -22.88 -9.02
N ARG A 439 7.57 -23.91 -8.74
CA ARG A 439 6.14 -24.00 -9.08
C ARG A 439 5.27 -24.03 -7.84
N PHE A 440 3.99 -23.66 -7.99
CA PHE A 440 3.03 -23.79 -6.89
C PHE A 440 2.74 -25.27 -6.62
N ALA A 441 2.62 -25.63 -5.34
CA ALA A 441 2.14 -26.94 -4.92
C ALA A 441 0.68 -27.18 -5.31
N ARG A 442 -0.12 -26.09 -5.36
CA ARG A 442 -1.53 -26.09 -5.76
C ARG A 442 -1.68 -25.70 -7.23
N PRO A 443 -2.11 -26.60 -8.14
CA PRO A 443 -2.19 -26.31 -9.57
C PRO A 443 -3.10 -25.13 -9.95
N GLU A 444 -4.13 -24.86 -9.16
CA GLU A 444 -5.06 -23.74 -9.34
C GLU A 444 -4.38 -22.37 -9.14
N MET A 445 -3.32 -22.31 -8.32
CA MET A 445 -2.52 -21.09 -8.13
C MET A 445 -1.65 -20.75 -9.33
N GLU A 446 -1.34 -21.71 -10.20
CA GLU A 446 -0.54 -21.46 -11.41
C GLU A 446 -1.24 -20.47 -12.36
N SER A 447 -2.53 -20.70 -12.65
CA SER A 447 -3.30 -19.80 -13.52
C SER A 447 -3.51 -18.43 -12.88
N LEU A 448 -3.78 -18.43 -11.57
CA LEU A 448 -4.02 -17.22 -10.79
C LEU A 448 -2.77 -16.35 -10.73
N GLY A 449 -1.63 -16.92 -10.34
CA GLY A 449 -0.35 -16.23 -10.26
C GLY A 449 0.06 -15.60 -11.59
N ARG A 450 -0.15 -16.28 -12.72
CA ARG A 450 0.14 -15.72 -14.07
C ARG A 450 -0.70 -14.50 -14.40
N ILE A 451 -1.96 -14.45 -13.97
CA ILE A 451 -2.83 -13.28 -14.20
C ILE A 451 -2.44 -12.15 -13.25
N LEU A 452 -2.25 -12.44 -11.95
CA LEU A 452 -1.93 -11.45 -10.93
C LEU A 452 -0.63 -10.69 -11.26
N VAL A 453 0.45 -11.39 -11.62
CA VAL A 453 1.71 -10.73 -11.99
C VAL A 453 1.61 -9.85 -13.25
N ARG A 454 0.54 -9.98 -14.02
CA ARG A 454 0.23 -9.15 -15.21
C ARG A 454 -0.68 -7.98 -14.88
N LEU A 455 -1.52 -8.06 -13.85
CA LEU A 455 -2.41 -6.97 -13.44
C LEU A 455 -1.65 -5.76 -12.89
N GLU A 456 -0.54 -5.99 -12.20
CA GLU A 456 0.32 -4.92 -11.66
C GLU A 456 1.48 -4.54 -12.60
N ALA A 457 1.81 -5.41 -13.55
CA ALA A 457 2.84 -5.12 -14.55
C ALA A 457 2.36 -4.07 -15.54
N ASP A 458 3.29 -3.27 -16.07
CA ASP A 458 3.00 -2.42 -17.22
C ASP A 458 2.76 -3.29 -18.46
N ALA A 459 1.50 -3.70 -18.63
CA ALA A 459 1.07 -4.68 -19.61
C ALA A 459 1.23 -4.18 -21.05
N ALA A 460 1.52 -2.89 -21.25
CA ALA A 460 1.72 -2.26 -22.55
C ALA A 460 2.94 -2.79 -23.33
N THR A 461 3.90 -3.44 -22.65
CA THR A 461 5.16 -3.93 -23.27
C THR A 461 5.13 -5.41 -23.65
N ALA A 462 3.98 -6.07 -23.53
CA ALA A 462 3.90 -7.52 -23.51
C ALA A 462 3.19 -8.12 -24.75
N SER A 463 3.92 -8.92 -25.54
CA SER A 463 3.43 -9.50 -26.80
C SER A 463 2.53 -10.75 -26.65
N ASP A 464 2.48 -11.39 -25.48
CA ASP A 464 1.74 -12.67 -25.33
C ASP A 464 0.21 -12.47 -25.22
N PRO A 465 -0.62 -13.40 -25.74
CA PRO A 465 -2.08 -13.28 -25.73
C PRO A 465 -2.72 -13.08 -24.37
N LEU A 466 -2.15 -13.66 -23.29
CA LEU A 466 -2.69 -13.49 -21.95
C LEU A 466 -2.45 -12.06 -21.45
N SER A 467 -1.29 -11.47 -21.75
CA SER A 467 -1.03 -10.05 -21.44
C SER A 467 -2.02 -9.10 -22.07
N ARG A 468 -2.36 -9.29 -23.35
CA ARG A 468 -3.32 -8.42 -24.05
C ARG A 468 -4.67 -8.42 -23.36
N ARG A 469 -5.18 -9.62 -23.04
CA ARG A 469 -6.44 -9.77 -22.31
C ARG A 469 -6.40 -9.21 -20.88
N VAL A 470 -5.26 -9.35 -20.19
CA VAL A 470 -5.09 -8.75 -18.86
C VAL A 470 -4.97 -7.22 -18.96
N ALA A 471 -4.35 -6.68 -20.02
CA ALA A 471 -4.24 -5.24 -20.24
C ALA A 471 -5.62 -4.61 -20.50
N GLU A 472 -6.47 -5.25 -21.30
CA GLU A 472 -7.86 -4.84 -21.51
C GLU A 472 -8.63 -4.77 -20.18
N LEU A 473 -8.51 -5.83 -19.36
CA LEU A 473 -9.10 -5.86 -18.03
C LEU A 473 -8.52 -4.77 -17.11
N ALA A 474 -7.20 -4.62 -17.06
CA ALA A 474 -6.52 -3.62 -16.22
C ALA A 474 -6.89 -2.18 -16.62
N GLY A 475 -7.12 -1.93 -17.91
CA GLY A 475 -7.66 -0.66 -18.41
C GLY A 475 -9.02 -0.33 -17.79
N ALA A 476 -9.92 -1.32 -17.65
CA ALA A 476 -11.21 -1.14 -17.01
C ALA A 476 -11.13 -1.01 -15.47
N LEU A 477 -10.20 -1.73 -14.84
CA LEU A 477 -10.02 -1.74 -13.38
C LEU A 477 -9.21 -0.55 -12.84
N GLY A 478 -8.52 0.18 -13.71
CA GLY A 478 -7.44 1.10 -13.32
C GLY A 478 -6.11 0.36 -13.14
N ARG A 479 -5.01 0.99 -13.57
CA ARG A 479 -3.68 0.38 -13.54
C ARG A 479 -3.14 0.26 -12.10
N GLY A 480 -2.48 -0.86 -11.80
CA GLY A 480 -1.82 -1.10 -10.51
C GLY A 480 -2.73 -1.71 -9.44
N VAL A 481 -2.34 -1.55 -8.17
CA VAL A 481 -3.12 -2.02 -7.02
C VAL A 481 -4.16 -0.96 -6.69
N THR A 482 -5.40 -1.22 -7.12
CA THR A 482 -6.56 -0.35 -6.92
C THR A 482 -7.64 -1.12 -6.18
N PRO A 483 -8.57 -0.41 -5.55
CA PRO A 483 -9.84 -0.96 -5.11
C PRO A 483 -10.46 -2.00 -6.08
N ARG A 484 -10.64 -1.64 -7.35
CA ARG A 484 -11.26 -2.53 -8.33
C ARG A 484 -10.39 -3.76 -8.65
N SER A 485 -9.07 -3.59 -8.76
CA SER A 485 -8.19 -4.71 -9.06
C SER A 485 -8.06 -5.70 -7.91
N VAL A 486 -8.14 -5.25 -6.64
CA VAL A 486 -8.21 -6.15 -5.48
C VAL A 486 -9.53 -6.93 -5.45
N ALA A 487 -10.67 -6.28 -5.71
CA ALA A 487 -11.96 -6.97 -5.80
C ALA A 487 -11.99 -8.00 -6.94
N ALA A 488 -11.41 -7.67 -8.09
CA ALA A 488 -11.24 -8.60 -9.20
C ALA A 488 -10.35 -9.80 -8.82
N ALA A 489 -9.26 -9.58 -8.08
CA ALA A 489 -8.39 -10.64 -7.58
C ALA A 489 -9.09 -11.57 -6.58
N LEU A 490 -9.93 -11.04 -5.69
CA LEU A 490 -10.78 -11.83 -4.79
C LEU A 490 -11.76 -12.71 -5.59
N ALA A 491 -12.45 -12.16 -6.58
CA ALA A 491 -13.38 -12.91 -7.42
C ALA A 491 -12.68 -14.04 -8.21
N MET A 492 -11.46 -13.81 -8.70
CA MET A 492 -10.64 -14.88 -9.31
C MET A 492 -10.28 -15.97 -8.31
N THR A 493 -9.92 -15.58 -7.09
CA THR A 493 -9.55 -16.52 -6.03
C THR A 493 -10.74 -17.40 -5.64
N ASP A 494 -11.93 -16.81 -5.51
CA ASP A 494 -13.19 -17.55 -5.28
C ASP A 494 -13.50 -18.52 -6.43
N ALA A 495 -13.30 -18.08 -7.68
CA ALA A 495 -13.48 -18.95 -8.85
C ALA A 495 -12.48 -20.12 -8.87
N ALA A 496 -11.23 -19.88 -8.46
CA ALA A 496 -10.22 -20.91 -8.34
C ALA A 496 -10.56 -21.95 -7.27
N MET A 497 -11.05 -21.51 -6.10
CA MET A 497 -11.52 -22.40 -5.03
C MET A 497 -12.68 -23.29 -5.50
N ARG A 498 -13.71 -22.72 -6.14
CA ARG A 498 -14.85 -23.49 -6.65
C ARG A 498 -14.43 -24.53 -7.69
N ALA A 499 -13.51 -24.17 -8.58
CA ALA A 499 -12.96 -25.10 -9.56
C ALA A 499 -12.24 -26.26 -8.85
N ALA A 500 -11.35 -25.96 -7.89
CA ALA A 500 -10.61 -26.96 -7.14
C ALA A 500 -11.53 -27.89 -6.33
N ALA A 501 -12.57 -27.36 -5.68
CA ALA A 501 -13.59 -28.17 -4.99
C ALA A 501 -14.27 -29.19 -5.91
N SER A 502 -14.45 -28.80 -7.18
CA SER A 502 -15.00 -29.64 -8.24
C SER A 502 -13.97 -30.61 -8.88
N GLY A 503 -12.72 -30.65 -8.40
CA GLY A 503 -11.64 -31.41 -9.01
C GLY A 503 -11.15 -30.84 -10.36
N ARG A 504 -11.47 -29.58 -10.68
CA ARG A 504 -11.12 -28.93 -11.94
C ARG A 504 -10.04 -27.86 -11.74
N LYS A 505 -9.16 -27.70 -12.72
CA LYS A 505 -8.22 -26.57 -12.77
C LYS A 505 -8.86 -25.38 -13.50
N PRO A 506 -8.92 -24.18 -12.90
CA PRO A 506 -9.46 -23.01 -13.59
C PRO A 506 -8.51 -22.58 -14.72
N GLY A 507 -9.03 -22.47 -15.94
CA GLY A 507 -8.30 -21.87 -17.06
C GLY A 507 -8.26 -20.34 -16.96
N PRO A 508 -7.26 -19.66 -17.56
CA PRO A 508 -7.15 -18.19 -17.49
C PRO A 508 -8.40 -17.44 -17.95
N ALA A 509 -9.09 -17.93 -18.98
CA ALA A 509 -10.32 -17.29 -19.48
C ALA A 509 -11.46 -17.28 -18.45
N ALA A 510 -11.60 -18.34 -17.65
CA ALA A 510 -12.63 -18.41 -16.61
C ALA A 510 -12.33 -17.44 -15.45
N LEU A 511 -11.05 -17.34 -15.07
CA LEU A 511 -10.61 -16.38 -14.06
C LEU A 511 -10.81 -14.94 -14.52
N LEU A 512 -10.44 -14.61 -15.76
CA LEU A 512 -10.64 -13.26 -16.30
C LEU A 512 -12.11 -12.85 -16.36
N ARG A 513 -13.04 -13.78 -16.67
CA ARG A 513 -14.48 -13.51 -16.58
C ARG A 513 -14.92 -13.21 -15.15
N ALA A 514 -14.46 -14.00 -14.17
CA ALA A 514 -14.75 -13.75 -12.77
C ALA A 514 -14.20 -12.38 -12.32
N ALA A 515 -13.00 -12.03 -12.77
CA ALA A 515 -12.35 -10.75 -12.50
C ALA A 515 -13.17 -9.56 -13.02
N ALA A 516 -13.66 -9.64 -14.27
CA ALA A 516 -14.49 -8.60 -14.88
C ALA A 516 -15.79 -8.37 -14.10
N SER A 517 -16.47 -9.44 -13.70
CA SER A 517 -17.69 -9.35 -12.87
C SER A 517 -17.41 -8.76 -11.49
N GLY A 518 -16.32 -9.18 -10.84
CA GLY A 518 -15.93 -8.68 -9.51
C GLY A 518 -15.54 -7.21 -9.51
N GLY A 519 -14.80 -6.75 -10.53
CA GLY A 519 -14.40 -5.35 -10.66
C GLY A 519 -15.57 -4.40 -10.90
N ALA A 520 -16.51 -4.78 -11.77
CA ALA A 520 -17.71 -3.99 -12.06
C ALA A 520 -18.62 -3.82 -10.83
N SER A 521 -18.73 -4.86 -9.99
CA SER A 521 -19.54 -4.80 -8.76
C SER A 521 -19.11 -3.70 -7.78
N ARG A 522 -17.85 -3.24 -7.82
CA ARG A 522 -17.35 -2.20 -6.90
C ARG A 522 -17.81 -0.79 -7.30
N ASP A 523 -18.11 -0.55 -8.58
CA ASP A 523 -18.64 0.75 -9.05
C ASP A 523 -20.07 1.00 -8.59
N GLU A 524 -20.85 -0.08 -8.47
CA GLU A 524 -22.19 -0.04 -7.90
C GLU A 524 -22.21 -0.04 -6.36
N ALA A 525 -21.06 -0.18 -5.71
CA ALA A 525 -20.91 -0.32 -4.24
C ALA A 525 -20.22 0.89 -3.56
N ALA A 526 -19.90 1.95 -4.31
CA ALA A 526 -19.27 3.16 -3.77
C ALA A 526 -20.15 3.90 -2.73
N ALA A 527 -21.44 3.62 -2.69
CA ALA A 527 -22.27 3.77 -1.50
C ALA A 527 -22.59 2.36 -0.98
N PRO A 528 -22.55 2.10 0.35
CA PRO A 528 -23.11 0.86 0.86
C PRO A 528 -24.51 0.72 0.28
N ARG A 529 -24.80 -0.39 -0.41
CA ARG A 529 -26.15 -0.67 -0.90
C ARG A 529 -27.03 -0.67 0.34
N HIS A 530 -27.69 0.46 0.56
CA HIS A 530 -28.42 0.71 1.77
C HIS A 530 -29.50 -0.37 1.89
N GLU A 531 -29.61 -0.94 3.09
CA GLU A 531 -30.62 -1.91 3.40
C GLU A 531 -32.00 -1.36 3.03
N THR A 532 -32.70 -2.01 2.10
CA THR A 532 -34.16 -1.97 2.16
C THR A 532 -34.54 -2.93 3.27
N TRP A 533 -34.53 -2.44 4.52
CA TRP A 533 -34.84 -3.30 5.68
C TRP A 533 -36.19 -3.98 5.54
N VAL A 534 -37.11 -3.42 4.74
CA VAL A 534 -38.38 -4.05 4.41
C VAL A 534 -38.92 -3.44 3.08
N ARG A 535 -39.26 -4.25 2.08
CA ARG A 535 -39.95 -3.78 0.85
C ARG A 535 -41.43 -3.48 1.17
N HIS A 536 -42.08 -2.51 0.49
CA HIS A 536 -43.50 -2.18 0.75
C HIS A 536 -44.44 -3.40 0.76
N ALA A 537 -44.22 -4.39 -0.12
CA ALA A 537 -45.00 -5.62 -0.18
C ALA A 537 -44.86 -6.51 1.08
N GLU A 538 -43.81 -6.31 1.87
CA GLU A 538 -43.54 -7.06 3.10
C GLU A 538 -44.25 -6.46 4.33
N TRP A 539 -44.81 -5.24 4.21
CA TRP A 539 -45.66 -4.59 5.23
C TRP A 539 -47.15 -4.96 5.07
N ARG A 540 -47.63 -5.09 3.83
CA ARG A 540 -48.99 -5.59 3.52
C ARG A 540 -49.05 -7.09 3.78
N GLY A 541 -49.67 -7.49 4.90
CA GLY A 541 -49.84 -8.91 5.25
C GLY A 541 -48.97 -9.41 6.41
N ALA A 542 -48.38 -8.53 7.24
CA ALA A 542 -47.67 -8.92 8.47
C ALA A 542 -48.54 -9.68 9.51
N ALA A 543 -49.83 -9.90 9.22
CA ALA A 543 -50.68 -10.83 9.95
C ALA A 543 -50.52 -12.31 9.52
N ALA A 544 -49.81 -12.64 8.42
CA ALA A 544 -49.84 -13.98 7.82
C ALA A 544 -48.49 -14.68 7.56
N GLU A 545 -47.34 -13.99 7.54
CA GLU A 545 -46.04 -14.67 7.33
C GLU A 545 -45.34 -15.04 8.67
N PRO A 546 -45.11 -16.34 8.94
CA PRO A 546 -44.39 -16.77 10.14
C PRO A 546 -42.99 -16.14 10.23
N GLY A 547 -42.66 -15.59 11.40
CA GLY A 547 -41.33 -15.06 11.70
C GLY A 547 -41.09 -13.58 11.42
N ARG A 548 -42.12 -12.81 11.03
CA ARG A 548 -42.04 -11.34 10.94
C ARG A 548 -42.64 -10.66 12.18
N LEU A 549 -41.94 -9.65 12.68
CA LEU A 549 -42.42 -8.87 13.81
C LEU A 549 -43.65 -8.03 13.40
N PRO A 550 -44.80 -8.14 14.08
CA PRO A 550 -45.99 -7.37 13.74
C PRO A 550 -45.73 -5.86 13.86
N LEU A 551 -46.23 -5.10 12.87
CA LEU A 551 -46.09 -3.65 12.85
C LEU A 551 -46.66 -2.98 14.12
N SER A 552 -47.79 -3.50 14.62
CA SER A 552 -48.41 -3.01 15.86
C SER A 552 -47.46 -3.10 17.05
N VAL A 553 -46.80 -4.25 17.23
CA VAL A 553 -45.78 -4.46 18.28
C VAL A 553 -44.62 -3.49 18.11
N LEU A 554 -44.19 -3.26 16.87
CA LEU A 554 -43.09 -2.34 16.60
C LEU A 554 -43.44 -0.88 16.92
N LEU A 555 -44.64 -0.44 16.53
CA LEU A 555 -45.16 0.91 16.75
C LEU A 555 -45.48 1.20 18.23
N ASP A 556 -45.75 0.18 19.04
CA ASP A 556 -45.91 0.33 20.49
C ASP A 556 -44.58 0.69 21.19
N HIS A 557 -43.47 0.52 20.49
CA HIS A 557 -42.13 0.77 21.00
C HIS A 557 -41.33 1.81 20.20
N LYS A 558 -41.89 2.34 19.10
CA LYS A 558 -41.24 3.33 18.24
C LYS A 558 -42.17 4.52 17.99
N PRO A 559 -41.77 5.75 18.40
CA PRO A 559 -42.53 6.95 18.07
C PRO A 559 -42.63 7.16 16.56
N ALA A 560 -41.52 6.90 15.85
CA ALA A 560 -41.46 6.89 14.39
C ALA A 560 -40.59 5.73 13.88
N ILE A 561 -40.92 5.25 12.68
CA ILE A 561 -40.10 4.31 11.90
C ILE A 561 -39.62 5.05 10.66
N LYS A 562 -38.37 4.85 10.29
CA LYS A 562 -37.77 5.34 9.04
C LYS A 562 -37.57 4.18 8.08
N VAL A 563 -38.00 4.34 6.84
CA VAL A 563 -37.78 3.40 5.74
C VAL A 563 -37.02 4.12 4.63
N GLU A 564 -35.83 3.61 4.30
CA GLU A 564 -34.96 4.13 3.24
C GLU A 564 -34.08 3.00 2.69
N PRO A 565 -33.52 3.14 1.47
CA PRO A 565 -33.91 4.10 0.44
C PRO A 565 -35.16 3.62 -0.30
N LEU A 566 -35.96 4.55 -0.81
CA LEU A 566 -37.15 4.28 -1.59
C LEU A 566 -37.13 5.03 -2.92
N THR A 567 -37.76 4.44 -3.93
CA THR A 567 -38.16 5.14 -5.16
C THR A 567 -39.40 6.00 -4.91
N ALA A 568 -39.65 6.99 -5.77
CA ALA A 568 -40.87 7.80 -5.70
C ALA A 568 -42.14 6.93 -5.72
N THR A 569 -42.17 5.92 -6.58
CA THR A 569 -43.29 4.96 -6.70
C THR A 569 -43.48 4.12 -5.44
N GLU A 570 -42.42 3.76 -4.72
CA GLU A 570 -42.54 3.09 -3.43
C GLU A 570 -43.08 4.03 -2.37
N CYS A 571 -42.61 5.28 -2.30
CA CYS A 571 -43.15 6.27 -1.38
C CYS A 571 -44.63 6.55 -1.60
N ASP A 572 -45.08 6.63 -2.85
CA ASP A 572 -46.50 6.83 -3.15
C ASP A 572 -47.34 5.61 -2.75
N ARG A 573 -46.79 4.40 -2.85
CA ARG A 573 -47.43 3.20 -2.28
C ARG A 573 -47.60 3.33 -0.76
N PHE A 574 -46.53 3.70 -0.04
CA PHE A 574 -46.59 3.92 1.41
C PHE A 574 -47.64 4.98 1.81
N ARG A 575 -47.73 6.10 1.06
CA ARG A 575 -48.70 7.18 1.33
C ARG A 575 -50.15 6.77 1.15
N ARG A 576 -50.42 5.88 0.19
CA ARG A 576 -51.79 5.44 -0.16
C ARG A 576 -52.24 4.23 0.66
N ASP A 577 -51.39 3.70 1.53
CA ASP A 577 -51.72 2.54 2.36
C ASP A 577 -52.53 2.98 3.60
N PRO A 578 -53.82 2.61 3.68
CA PRO A 578 -54.66 3.01 4.81
C PRO A 578 -54.29 2.31 6.12
N GLU A 579 -53.52 1.21 6.08
CA GLU A 579 -53.09 0.47 7.27
C GLU A 579 -51.89 1.12 7.96
N LEU A 580 -51.22 2.08 7.32
CA LEU A 580 -50.02 2.73 7.84
C LEU A 580 -50.37 4.06 8.51
N PRO A 581 -50.09 4.22 9.82
CA PRO A 581 -50.44 5.44 10.53
C PRO A 581 -49.47 6.58 10.22
N HIS A 582 -50.03 7.76 9.96
CA HIS A 582 -49.34 9.04 9.75
C HIS A 582 -48.06 8.93 8.92
N VAL A 583 -48.19 8.80 7.60
CA VAL A 583 -47.05 8.65 6.69
C VAL A 583 -46.53 10.01 6.23
N ARG A 584 -45.21 10.26 6.34
CA ARG A 584 -44.51 11.42 5.79
C ARG A 584 -43.37 10.95 4.92
N ALA A 585 -43.47 11.18 3.61
CA ALA A 585 -42.36 10.93 2.70
C ALA A 585 -41.57 12.21 2.43
N ARG A 586 -40.26 12.07 2.29
CA ARG A 586 -39.30 13.15 2.03
C ARG A 586 -38.32 12.72 0.93
N ARG A 587 -37.93 13.67 0.11
CA ARG A 587 -36.86 13.50 -0.88
C ARG A 587 -35.53 13.88 -0.25
N ARG A 588 -34.49 13.05 -0.41
CA ARG A 588 -33.13 13.36 0.06
C ARG A 588 -32.46 14.38 -0.85
N GLY A 589 -31.73 15.34 -0.28
CA GLY A 589 -31.01 16.36 -1.05
C GLY A 589 -29.63 15.87 -1.52
N GLY A 590 -29.31 16.03 -2.81
CA GLY A 590 -27.92 16.23 -3.27
C GLY A 590 -26.92 15.07 -3.21
N GLY A 591 -27.33 13.79 -3.19
CA GLY A 591 -26.40 12.66 -3.29
C GLY A 591 -25.98 12.34 -4.74
N ALA A 592 -24.76 11.85 -4.94
CA ALA A 592 -24.23 11.42 -6.25
C ALA A 592 -24.97 10.20 -6.87
N GLY A 593 -25.97 9.63 -6.17
CA GLY A 593 -26.70 8.41 -6.56
C GLY A 593 -28.11 8.62 -7.13
N GLY A 594 -28.50 9.85 -7.50
CA GLY A 594 -29.82 10.14 -8.04
C GLY A 594 -30.89 10.47 -6.98
N GLU A 595 -32.16 10.61 -7.41
CA GLU A 595 -33.29 10.92 -6.52
C GLU A 595 -33.63 9.73 -5.62
N ALA A 596 -33.24 9.78 -4.35
CA ALA A 596 -33.65 8.82 -3.33
C ALA A 596 -34.69 9.43 -2.38
N TRP A 597 -35.69 8.64 -2.02
CA TRP A 597 -36.73 9.02 -1.07
C TRP A 597 -36.62 8.24 0.25
N GLU A 598 -37.19 8.80 1.30
CA GLU A 598 -37.34 8.17 2.61
C GLU A 598 -38.77 8.39 3.12
N VAL A 599 -39.30 7.43 3.87
CA VAL A 599 -40.62 7.49 4.49
C VAL A 599 -40.48 7.38 6.00
N PHE A 600 -41.21 8.23 6.71
CA PHE A 600 -41.44 8.14 8.15
C PHE A 600 -42.89 7.78 8.41
N LEU A 601 -43.14 6.89 9.37
CA LEU A 601 -44.49 6.52 9.80
C LEU A 601 -44.55 6.24 11.31
N GLY A 602 -45.71 6.39 11.94
CA GLY A 602 -45.83 6.30 13.39
C GLY A 602 -47.25 6.56 13.91
N ARG A 603 -47.53 6.17 15.16
CA ARG A 603 -48.88 6.33 15.78
C ARG A 603 -49.29 7.79 16.01
N ARG A 604 -48.35 8.73 15.99
CA ARG A 604 -48.61 10.16 16.23
C ARG A 604 -47.96 11.01 15.16
N ALA A 605 -48.76 11.84 14.48
CA ALA A 605 -48.27 12.73 13.43
C ALA A 605 -47.08 13.60 13.87
N ARG A 606 -47.12 14.15 15.11
CA ARG A 606 -46.05 15.00 15.64
C ARG A 606 -44.68 14.31 15.74
N ASP A 607 -44.66 13.01 16.07
CA ASP A 607 -43.42 12.26 16.25
C ASP A 607 -42.79 11.94 14.88
N VAL A 608 -43.64 11.64 13.90
CA VAL A 608 -43.26 11.43 12.48
C VAL A 608 -42.68 12.71 11.87
N VAL A 609 -43.34 13.85 12.07
CA VAL A 609 -42.86 15.16 11.60
C VAL A 609 -41.51 15.50 12.23
N ALA A 610 -41.37 15.35 13.55
CA ALA A 610 -40.13 15.62 14.26
C ALA A 610 -38.96 14.76 13.76
N ALA A 611 -39.21 13.47 13.45
CA ALA A 611 -38.20 12.59 12.86
C ALA A 611 -37.79 13.07 11.45
N ALA A 612 -38.75 13.41 10.58
CA ALA A 612 -38.46 13.92 9.24
C ALA A 612 -37.62 15.22 9.26
N GLU A 613 -37.92 16.15 10.17
CA GLU A 613 -37.15 17.38 10.36
C GLU A 613 -35.74 17.12 10.91
N LEU A 614 -35.57 16.12 11.77
CA LEU A 614 -34.25 15.71 12.26
C LEU A 614 -33.39 15.13 11.12
N ALA A 615 -33.98 14.38 10.19
CA ALA A 615 -33.25 13.85 9.05
C ALA A 615 -32.72 14.98 8.15
N GLU A 616 -33.56 15.98 7.92
CA GLU A 616 -33.17 17.17 7.17
C GLU A 616 -32.06 17.97 7.86
N ARG A 617 -32.12 18.12 9.18
CA ARG A 617 -31.03 18.74 9.95
C ARG A 617 -29.73 17.95 9.84
N ILE A 618 -29.78 16.63 9.92
CA ILE A 618 -28.60 15.76 9.77
C ILE A 618 -27.94 15.96 8.40
N GLU A 619 -28.73 16.04 7.32
CA GLU A 619 -28.20 16.27 5.97
C GLU A 619 -27.54 17.63 5.80
N ARG A 620 -28.03 18.67 6.49
CA ARG A 620 -27.50 20.03 6.42
C ARG A 620 -26.34 20.26 7.40
N ALA A 621 -26.24 19.48 8.47
CA ALA A 621 -25.28 19.69 9.53
C ALA A 621 -23.85 19.36 9.08
N ARG A 622 -22.90 20.20 9.49
CA ARG A 622 -21.46 19.95 9.28
C ARG A 622 -20.95 18.94 10.32
N PRO A 623 -19.88 18.17 10.00
CA PRO A 623 -19.23 17.30 10.98
C PRO A 623 -18.85 18.07 12.24
N GLY A 624 -19.38 17.68 13.40
CA GLY A 624 -19.16 18.42 14.64
C GLY A 624 -20.19 18.11 15.73
N PRO A 625 -20.22 18.89 16.83
CA PRO A 625 -21.16 18.71 17.93
C PRO A 625 -22.64 18.76 17.51
N GLU A 626 -23.00 19.66 16.61
CA GLU A 626 -24.37 19.82 16.10
C GLU A 626 -24.88 18.56 15.40
N LEU A 627 -24.10 18.01 14.46
CA LEU A 627 -24.42 16.75 13.80
C LEU A 627 -24.60 15.61 14.82
N ARG A 628 -23.74 15.54 15.84
CA ARG A 628 -23.83 14.51 16.88
C ARG A 628 -25.10 14.66 17.73
N ASP A 629 -25.51 15.88 18.05
CA ASP A 629 -26.78 16.13 18.74
C ASP A 629 -27.97 15.72 17.86
N ALA A 630 -27.99 16.16 16.60
CA ALA A 630 -29.05 15.82 15.65
C ALA A 630 -29.19 14.30 15.46
N VAL A 631 -28.08 13.57 15.30
CA VAL A 631 -28.06 12.10 15.22
C VAL A 631 -28.55 11.45 16.52
N THR A 632 -28.16 11.98 17.68
CA THR A 632 -28.64 11.47 18.97
C THR A 632 -30.16 11.65 19.10
N ARG A 633 -30.66 12.83 18.76
CA ARG A 633 -32.10 13.16 18.79
C ARG A 633 -32.89 12.34 17.78
N MET A 634 -32.34 12.09 16.59
CA MET A 634 -32.91 11.18 15.60
C MET A 634 -33.08 9.78 16.19
N GLY A 635 -32.03 9.22 16.81
CA GLY A 635 -32.14 7.90 17.43
C GLY A 635 -33.25 7.83 18.50
N LEU A 636 -33.41 8.89 19.31
CA LEU A 636 -34.50 8.98 20.29
C LEU A 636 -35.88 9.07 19.61
N ALA A 637 -36.01 9.85 18.55
CA ALA A 637 -37.25 9.95 17.77
C ALA A 637 -37.65 8.60 17.12
N LEU A 638 -36.65 7.78 16.78
CA LEU A 638 -36.85 6.41 16.27
C LEU A 638 -37.06 5.37 17.39
N GLY A 639 -37.11 5.79 18.66
CA GLY A 639 -37.35 4.91 19.81
C GLY A 639 -36.14 4.08 20.24
N TYR A 640 -34.93 4.46 19.83
CA TYR A 640 -33.70 3.82 20.27
C TYR A 640 -33.32 4.27 21.68
N PRO A 641 -32.71 3.40 22.52
CA PRO A 641 -32.23 3.81 23.83
C PRO A 641 -31.23 4.97 23.75
N GLN A 642 -31.33 5.92 24.68
CA GLN A 642 -30.47 7.10 24.70
C GLN A 642 -28.97 6.76 24.70
N CYS A 643 -28.57 5.71 25.44
CA CYS A 643 -27.19 5.25 25.45
C CYS A 643 -26.72 4.73 24.08
N CYS A 644 -27.60 4.12 23.29
CA CYS A 644 -27.30 3.62 21.95
C CYS A 644 -27.20 4.77 20.95
N ALA A 645 -28.16 5.70 20.96
CA ALA A 645 -28.14 6.88 20.11
C ALA A 645 -26.88 7.74 20.35
N ARG A 646 -26.52 7.98 21.61
CA ARG A 646 -25.28 8.71 21.97
C ARG A 646 -24.01 7.98 21.55
N ALA A 647 -23.97 6.66 21.69
CA ALA A 647 -22.81 5.86 21.29
C ALA A 647 -22.62 5.87 19.77
N PHE A 648 -23.72 5.72 19.01
CA PHE A 648 -23.70 5.81 17.56
C PHE A 648 -23.24 7.20 17.09
N ALA A 649 -23.78 8.27 17.67
CA ALA A 649 -23.38 9.64 17.34
C ALA A 649 -21.90 9.97 17.65
N ARG A 650 -21.26 9.25 18.57
CA ARG A 650 -19.84 9.46 18.94
C ARG A 650 -18.88 8.57 18.18
N GLU A 651 -19.38 7.56 17.48
CA GLU A 651 -18.55 6.59 16.79
C GLU A 651 -18.00 7.17 15.47
N ARG A 652 -16.86 6.64 15.01
CA ARG A 652 -16.15 7.19 13.84
C ARG A 652 -16.80 6.74 12.52
N PRO A 653 -16.74 7.56 11.44
CA PRO A 653 -17.34 7.25 10.14
C PRO A 653 -17.08 5.83 9.62
N PRO A 654 -15.83 5.28 9.63
CA PRO A 654 -15.58 3.93 9.11
C PRO A 654 -16.39 2.81 9.77
N LEU A 655 -16.89 3.03 11.00
CA LEU A 655 -17.75 2.08 11.71
C LEU A 655 -19.24 2.44 11.56
N VAL A 656 -19.63 3.71 11.67
CA VAL A 656 -21.06 4.09 11.57
C VAL A 656 -21.62 4.00 10.17
N ASP A 657 -20.78 4.14 9.15
CA ASP A 657 -21.15 3.98 7.76
C ASP A 657 -21.24 2.50 7.36
N ASN A 658 -20.91 1.57 8.28
CA ASN A 658 -20.92 0.14 8.04
C ASN A 658 -21.37 -0.67 9.27
N VAL A 659 -22.66 -1.04 9.29
CA VAL A 659 -23.29 -1.81 10.38
C VAL A 659 -22.59 -3.14 10.68
N PHE A 660 -21.97 -3.79 9.67
CA PHE A 660 -21.17 -5.01 9.88
C PHE A 660 -20.05 -4.73 10.89
N TRP A 661 -19.26 -3.69 10.67
CA TRP A 661 -18.12 -3.37 11.54
C TRP A 661 -18.56 -2.93 12.93
N LEU A 662 -19.70 -2.25 13.04
CA LEU A 662 -20.32 -1.97 14.34
C LEU A 662 -20.66 -3.26 15.08
N HIS A 663 -21.34 -4.24 14.45
CA HIS A 663 -21.64 -5.52 15.10
C HIS A 663 -20.38 -6.27 15.52
N VAL A 664 -19.36 -6.33 14.65
CA VAL A 664 -18.05 -6.92 15.00
C VAL A 664 -17.47 -6.22 16.22
N ALA A 665 -17.36 -4.89 16.19
CA ALA A 665 -16.78 -4.09 17.26
C ALA A 665 -17.49 -4.30 18.62
N ARG A 666 -18.83 -4.37 18.62
CA ARG A 666 -19.60 -4.61 19.84
C ARG A 666 -19.46 -6.04 20.35
N ARG A 667 -19.36 -7.01 19.45
CA ARG A 667 -19.25 -8.42 19.82
C ARG A 667 -17.87 -8.75 20.39
N VAL A 668 -16.78 -8.30 19.77
CA VAL A 668 -15.40 -8.63 20.22
C VAL A 668 -14.95 -7.84 21.45
N ALA A 669 -15.72 -6.83 21.86
CA ALA A 669 -15.50 -6.08 23.09
C ALA A 669 -15.89 -6.88 24.36
N ILE A 670 -16.68 -7.94 24.23
CA ILE A 670 -17.09 -8.80 25.34
C ILE A 670 -16.62 -10.24 25.05
N PRO A 671 -15.56 -10.75 25.71
CA PRO A 671 -15.03 -12.09 25.42
C PRO A 671 -15.99 -13.24 25.73
N GLY A 672 -16.90 -13.04 26.70
CA GLY A 672 -17.83 -14.08 27.15
C GLY A 672 -19.21 -14.04 26.50
N ARG A 673 -20.15 -14.66 27.22
CA ARG A 673 -21.55 -14.77 26.83
C ARG A 673 -22.24 -13.41 26.83
N VAL A 674 -23.08 -13.19 25.82
CA VAL A 674 -23.96 -12.04 25.67
C VAL A 674 -25.41 -12.53 25.52
N PRO A 675 -26.43 -11.69 25.79
CA PRO A 675 -27.82 -12.05 25.61
C PRO A 675 -28.14 -12.37 24.13
N ALA A 676 -28.76 -13.51 23.86
CA ALA A 676 -29.18 -13.92 22.51
C ALA A 676 -30.26 -12.97 21.95
N GLU A 677 -31.01 -12.28 22.82
CA GLU A 677 -31.95 -11.23 22.45
C GLU A 677 -31.30 -10.07 21.69
N LEU A 678 -29.98 -9.94 21.72
CA LEU A 678 -29.22 -8.89 21.04
C LEU A 678 -28.51 -9.40 19.77
N ASN A 679 -28.95 -10.55 19.23
CA ASN A 679 -28.47 -11.09 17.96
C ASN A 679 -28.75 -10.11 16.80
N PRO A 680 -27.80 -9.87 15.87
CA PRO A 680 -27.99 -9.04 14.69
C PRO A 680 -29.16 -9.44 13.78
N LEU A 681 -29.55 -10.72 13.75
CA LEU A 681 -30.72 -11.21 13.00
C LEU A 681 -32.04 -11.07 13.78
N ALA A 682 -32.01 -10.53 14.99
CA ALA A 682 -33.20 -10.41 15.80
C ALA A 682 -34.15 -9.36 15.20
N PRO A 683 -35.40 -9.72 14.83
CA PRO A 683 -36.32 -8.83 14.13
C PRO A 683 -36.84 -7.66 14.99
N TRP A 684 -36.62 -7.70 16.32
CA TRP A 684 -36.91 -6.59 17.23
C TRP A 684 -35.76 -5.57 17.35
N LEU A 685 -34.63 -5.81 16.69
CA LEU A 685 -33.42 -5.01 16.82
C LEU A 685 -33.03 -4.34 15.48
N GLU A 686 -33.63 -3.19 15.19
CA GLU A 686 -33.39 -2.43 13.95
C GLU A 686 -32.26 -1.38 14.08
N TYR A 687 -31.39 -1.55 15.07
CA TYR A 687 -30.23 -0.69 15.32
C TYR A 687 -29.16 -1.49 16.03
N VAL A 688 -27.89 -1.07 15.94
CA VAL A 688 -26.81 -1.75 16.67
C VAL A 688 -26.74 -1.21 18.12
N PRO A 689 -26.88 -2.06 19.16
CA PRO A 689 -26.70 -1.64 20.54
C PRO A 689 -25.33 -1.01 20.82
N CYS A 690 -25.23 -0.10 21.80
CA CYS A 690 -23.94 0.51 22.18
C CYS A 690 -22.92 -0.50 22.75
N SER A 691 -23.40 -1.68 23.14
CA SER A 691 -22.64 -2.82 23.63
C SER A 691 -23.45 -4.08 23.42
N ALA A 692 -22.80 -5.22 23.18
CA ALA A 692 -23.47 -6.52 23.09
C ALA A 692 -24.12 -6.97 24.42
N ALA A 693 -23.92 -6.24 25.52
CA ALA A 693 -24.62 -6.42 26.79
C ALA A 693 -25.44 -5.18 27.21
N CYS A 694 -25.92 -4.38 26.25
CA CYS A 694 -26.69 -3.16 26.56
C CYS A 694 -28.00 -3.49 27.30
N ARG A 695 -28.09 -3.10 28.58
CA ARG A 695 -29.27 -3.35 29.43
C ARG A 695 -30.54 -2.72 28.89
N ALA A 696 -30.46 -1.51 28.33
CA ALA A 696 -31.63 -0.80 27.79
C ALA A 696 -32.17 -1.47 26.51
N SER A 697 -31.28 -1.87 25.60
CA SER A 697 -31.66 -2.66 24.41
C SER A 697 -32.24 -4.02 24.80
N LEU A 698 -31.65 -4.70 25.79
CA LEU A 698 -32.13 -5.98 26.29
C LEU A 698 -33.54 -5.87 26.89
N ALA A 699 -33.77 -4.84 27.72
CA ALA A 699 -35.09 -4.58 28.29
C ALA A 699 -36.14 -4.31 27.21
N ARG A 700 -35.80 -3.55 26.16
CA ARG A 700 -36.67 -3.32 25.00
C ARG A 700 -36.95 -4.61 24.24
N ALA A 701 -35.92 -5.38 23.89
CA ALA A 701 -36.04 -6.65 23.20
C ALA A 701 -36.98 -7.61 23.94
N ARG A 702 -36.79 -7.78 25.25
CA ARG A 702 -37.65 -8.64 26.09
C ARG A 702 -39.12 -8.19 26.13
N ARG A 703 -39.40 -6.88 26.09
CA ARG A 703 -40.79 -6.38 25.98
C ARG A 703 -41.40 -6.76 24.63
N MET A 704 -40.67 -6.55 23.53
CA MET A 704 -41.12 -6.88 22.18
C MET A 704 -41.35 -8.39 22.00
N ILE A 705 -40.43 -9.23 22.48
CA ILE A 705 -40.56 -10.69 22.47
C ILE A 705 -41.83 -11.12 23.22
N ARG A 706 -42.09 -10.55 24.41
CA ARG A 706 -43.31 -10.84 25.17
C ARG A 706 -44.58 -10.42 24.44
N ALA A 707 -44.58 -9.23 23.84
CA ALA A 707 -45.71 -8.72 23.07
C ALA A 707 -46.00 -9.54 21.82
N TRP A 708 -44.97 -10.11 21.18
CA TRP A 708 -45.11 -11.00 20.03
C TRP A 708 -45.53 -12.45 20.41
N GLY A 709 -45.50 -12.80 21.68
CA GLY A 709 -46.01 -14.07 22.18
C GLY A 709 -45.17 -15.29 21.80
N ALA A 710 -45.82 -16.36 21.35
CA ALA A 710 -45.16 -17.64 21.08
C ALA A 710 -44.17 -17.58 19.92
N GLU A 711 -44.48 -16.80 18.88
CA GLU A 711 -43.58 -16.60 17.74
C GLU A 711 -42.30 -15.87 18.16
N GLY A 712 -42.41 -14.84 19.00
CA GLY A 712 -41.24 -14.14 19.55
C GLY A 712 -40.30 -15.08 20.32
N ARG A 713 -40.83 -16.05 21.06
CA ARG A 713 -40.01 -17.07 21.73
C ARG A 713 -39.34 -18.03 20.76
N ARG A 714 -40.02 -18.46 19.70
CA ARG A 714 -39.42 -19.30 18.63
C ARG A 714 -38.27 -18.58 17.93
N GLN A 715 -38.46 -17.29 17.62
CA GLN A 715 -37.42 -16.47 17.01
C GLN A 715 -36.23 -16.24 17.95
N LEU A 716 -36.47 -16.14 19.26
CA LEU A 716 -35.39 -16.06 20.25
C LEU A 716 -34.53 -17.33 20.28
N GLU A 717 -35.11 -18.51 20.17
CA GLU A 717 -34.33 -19.75 20.10
C GLU A 717 -33.44 -19.79 18.86
N ARG A 718 -33.94 -19.32 17.71
CA ARG A 718 -33.12 -19.14 16.49
C ARG A 718 -31.99 -18.13 16.68
N CYS A 719 -32.22 -17.06 17.45
CA CYS A 719 -31.18 -16.08 17.80
C CYS A 719 -30.04 -16.67 18.68
N ARG A 720 -30.17 -17.91 19.17
CA ARG A 720 -29.07 -18.62 19.85
C ARG A 720 -28.09 -19.28 18.87
N HIS A 721 -28.51 -19.52 17.63
CA HIS A 721 -27.65 -20.09 16.61
C HIS A 721 -26.52 -19.12 16.23
N PRO A 722 -25.33 -19.63 15.85
CA PRO A 722 -24.31 -18.81 15.21
C PRO A 722 -24.82 -18.17 13.92
N VAL A 723 -24.39 -16.95 13.65
CA VAL A 723 -24.79 -16.19 12.46
C VAL A 723 -23.54 -15.66 11.75
N LEU A 724 -23.42 -15.92 10.46
CA LEU A 724 -22.43 -15.25 9.62
C LEU A 724 -22.98 -13.91 9.15
N LEU A 725 -22.35 -12.81 9.53
CA LEU A 725 -22.60 -11.47 8.99
C LEU A 725 -21.63 -11.22 7.83
N PHE A 726 -22.08 -10.63 6.72
CA PHE A 726 -21.22 -10.36 5.56
C PHE A 726 -20.89 -8.87 5.45
N ARG A 727 -19.65 -8.57 5.08
CA ARG A 727 -19.14 -7.18 4.99
C ARG A 727 -19.56 -6.47 3.70
N GLU A 728 -19.73 -7.22 2.61
CA GLU A 728 -19.92 -6.67 1.25
C GLU A 728 -21.24 -5.90 1.11
N ILE A 729 -22.31 -6.40 1.73
CA ILE A 729 -23.65 -5.80 1.66
C ILE A 729 -24.22 -5.72 3.09
N GLN A 730 -24.66 -4.54 3.48
CA GLN A 730 -25.25 -4.32 4.80
C GLN A 730 -26.48 -5.20 5.00
N GLY A 731 -26.63 -5.75 6.20
CA GLY A 731 -27.75 -6.63 6.56
C GLY A 731 -27.67 -8.05 6.00
N GLN A 732 -26.68 -8.37 5.15
CA GLN A 732 -26.49 -9.74 4.71
C GLN A 732 -26.00 -10.61 5.85
N ALA A 733 -26.75 -11.68 6.09
CA ALA A 733 -26.43 -12.64 7.12
C ALA A 733 -27.00 -14.01 6.81
N VAL A 734 -26.39 -15.07 7.37
CA VAL A 734 -26.87 -16.45 7.27
C VAL A 734 -26.85 -17.05 8.67
N GLU A 735 -28.01 -17.51 9.14
CA GLU A 735 -28.15 -18.37 10.30
C GLU A 735 -27.51 -19.74 10.02
N LEU A 736 -26.70 -20.23 10.95
CA LEU A 736 -26.10 -21.56 10.89
C LEU A 736 -26.75 -22.43 11.96
N GLU A 737 -27.66 -23.31 11.55
CA GLU A 737 -28.26 -24.29 12.44
C GLU A 737 -27.21 -25.38 12.72
N PRO A 738 -26.66 -25.45 13.94
CA PRO A 738 -25.55 -26.35 14.22
C PRO A 738 -26.03 -27.81 14.26
N LEU A 739 -25.26 -28.71 13.65
CA LEU A 739 -25.48 -30.16 13.70
C LEU A 739 -24.62 -30.84 14.78
N ASP A 740 -23.63 -30.13 15.31
CA ASP A 740 -22.76 -30.46 16.44
C ASP A 740 -22.38 -29.18 17.20
N GLU A 741 -21.65 -29.29 18.31
CA GLU A 741 -21.33 -28.14 19.18
C GLU A 741 -20.54 -27.05 18.42
N PRO A 742 -21.03 -25.79 18.37
CA PRO A 742 -20.32 -24.72 17.69
C PRO A 742 -18.93 -24.44 18.29
N GLY A 743 -17.90 -24.50 17.45
CA GLY A 743 -16.51 -24.25 17.83
C GLY A 743 -15.68 -23.68 16.69
N GLU A 744 -14.38 -23.94 16.71
CA GLU A 744 -13.47 -23.63 15.61
C GLU A 744 -13.74 -24.48 14.38
N ARG A 745 -14.43 -25.61 14.54
CA ARG A 745 -14.88 -26.46 13.45
C ARG A 745 -16.19 -27.13 13.84
N PHE A 746 -17.22 -26.96 13.02
CA PHE A 746 -18.53 -27.55 13.28
C PHE A 746 -19.33 -27.70 11.99
N ARG A 747 -20.21 -28.70 11.95
CA ARG A 747 -21.16 -28.94 10.88
C ARG A 747 -22.42 -28.14 11.10
N TYR A 748 -23.03 -27.72 10.00
CA TYR A 748 -24.24 -26.90 10.06
C TYR A 748 -25.18 -27.19 8.89
N ARG A 749 -26.44 -26.79 9.07
CA ARG A 749 -27.41 -26.56 8.00
C ARG A 749 -27.66 -25.05 7.92
N ALA A 750 -27.69 -24.50 6.71
CA ALA A 750 -28.03 -23.09 6.56
C ALA A 750 -29.52 -22.87 6.89
N GLY A 751 -29.78 -22.01 7.87
CA GLY A 751 -31.12 -21.57 8.25
C GLY A 751 -31.56 -20.37 7.40
N VAL A 752 -32.23 -19.41 8.03
CA VAL A 752 -32.65 -18.19 7.32
C VAL A 752 -31.44 -17.36 6.92
N ALA A 753 -31.51 -16.80 5.72
CA ALA A 753 -30.50 -15.90 5.21
C ALA A 753 -31.13 -14.61 4.71
N GLY A 754 -30.56 -13.49 5.13
CA GLY A 754 -30.85 -12.15 4.63
C GLY A 754 -29.99 -11.86 3.40
N GLY A 755 -30.62 -11.54 2.28
CA GLY A 755 -29.96 -11.17 1.03
C GLY A 755 -29.48 -12.34 0.17
N ALA A 756 -28.79 -12.00 -0.93
CA ALA A 756 -28.25 -12.94 -1.89
C ALA A 756 -26.86 -12.49 -2.35
N GLY A 757 -25.98 -13.45 -2.64
CA GLY A 757 -24.65 -13.17 -3.14
C GLY A 757 -23.82 -14.45 -3.24
N PRO A 758 -22.67 -14.41 -3.94
CA PRO A 758 -21.84 -15.59 -4.14
C PRO A 758 -21.38 -16.24 -2.84
N LEU A 759 -21.04 -15.45 -1.81
CA LEU A 759 -20.63 -15.96 -0.50
C LEU A 759 -21.79 -16.54 0.29
N VAL A 760 -22.94 -15.85 0.35
CA VAL A 760 -24.18 -16.35 0.97
C VAL A 760 -24.57 -17.70 0.38
N GLU A 761 -24.53 -17.80 -0.95
CA GLU A 761 -24.86 -19.05 -1.66
C GLU A 761 -23.83 -20.16 -1.40
N ALA A 762 -22.54 -19.81 -1.25
CA ALA A 762 -21.54 -20.77 -0.83
C ALA A 762 -21.84 -21.31 0.58
N VAL A 763 -22.22 -20.45 1.53
CA VAL A 763 -22.62 -20.87 2.88
C VAL A 763 -23.85 -21.79 2.83
N ARG A 764 -24.87 -21.44 2.04
CA ARG A 764 -26.09 -22.27 1.87
C ARG A 764 -25.79 -23.67 1.34
N ARG A 765 -24.78 -23.80 0.47
CA ARG A 765 -24.35 -25.08 -0.11
C ARG A 765 -23.37 -25.85 0.76
N GLY A 766 -22.69 -25.17 1.68
CA GLY A 766 -21.75 -25.79 2.62
C GLY A 766 -22.43 -26.71 3.63
N ASP A 767 -21.65 -27.55 4.27
CA ASP A 767 -22.09 -28.42 5.38
C ASP A 767 -21.20 -28.30 6.62
N GLU A 768 -20.09 -27.55 6.53
CA GLU A 768 -19.11 -27.42 7.60
C GLU A 768 -18.42 -26.05 7.54
N LEU A 769 -18.24 -25.42 8.71
CA LEU A 769 -17.51 -24.18 8.88
C LEU A 769 -16.21 -24.46 9.65
N VAL A 770 -15.09 -23.95 9.15
CA VAL A 770 -13.78 -24.05 9.80
C VAL A 770 -13.21 -22.66 10.03
N LEU A 771 -12.87 -22.36 11.28
CA LEU A 771 -12.20 -21.15 11.75
C LEU A 771 -10.84 -21.59 12.31
N ASP A 772 -9.81 -21.57 11.45
CA ASP A 772 -8.44 -21.90 11.83
C ASP A 772 -7.62 -20.61 11.94
N HIS A 773 -7.29 -20.21 13.16
CA HIS A 773 -6.69 -18.90 13.46
C HIS A 773 -7.49 -17.75 12.83
N GLU A 774 -6.98 -17.08 11.81
CA GLU A 774 -7.63 -16.00 11.05
C GLU A 774 -8.38 -16.48 9.79
N LEU A 775 -8.17 -17.73 9.38
CA LEU A 775 -8.82 -18.32 8.21
C LEU A 775 -10.22 -18.80 8.55
N THR A 776 -11.21 -18.35 7.79
CA THR A 776 -12.59 -18.82 7.88
C THR A 776 -12.98 -19.45 6.56
N LEU A 777 -13.31 -20.74 6.57
CA LEU A 777 -13.61 -21.54 5.38
C LEU A 777 -14.98 -22.19 5.49
N VAL A 778 -15.72 -22.15 4.40
CA VAL A 778 -16.88 -23.02 4.20
C VAL A 778 -16.44 -24.24 3.45
N LEU A 779 -16.72 -25.41 3.98
CA LEU A 779 -16.45 -26.68 3.34
C LEU A 779 -17.75 -27.31 2.85
N ARG A 780 -17.63 -28.14 1.80
CA ARG A 780 -18.66 -29.08 1.37
C ARG A 780 -18.02 -30.45 1.29
N ARG A 781 -18.45 -31.40 2.12
CA ARG A 781 -17.88 -32.75 2.20
C ARG A 781 -16.35 -32.72 2.35
N GLY A 782 -15.87 -31.88 3.26
CA GLY A 782 -14.43 -31.69 3.57
C GLY A 782 -13.62 -30.92 2.52
N ARG A 783 -14.23 -30.41 1.45
CA ARG A 783 -13.53 -29.62 0.41
C ARG A 783 -13.83 -28.12 0.55
N PRO A 784 -12.83 -27.22 0.49
CA PRO A 784 -13.04 -25.78 0.56
C PRO A 784 -13.90 -25.26 -0.59
N LEU A 785 -15.04 -24.67 -0.25
CA LEU A 785 -15.99 -24.08 -1.19
C LEU A 785 -15.83 -22.56 -1.30
N ALA A 786 -15.57 -21.87 -0.18
CA ALA A 786 -15.34 -20.43 -0.12
C ALA A 786 -14.45 -20.04 1.07
N ALA A 787 -13.70 -18.95 0.92
CA ALA A 787 -12.96 -18.29 2.00
C ALA A 787 -13.71 -17.03 2.44
N LEU A 788 -14.03 -16.97 3.73
CA LEU A 788 -14.79 -15.90 4.37
C LEU A 788 -13.94 -14.99 5.26
N SER A 789 -12.64 -15.28 5.41
CA SER A 789 -11.71 -14.51 6.23
C SER A 789 -11.76 -13.02 5.90
N ALA A 790 -11.93 -12.16 6.91
CA ALA A 790 -12.11 -10.71 6.76
C ALA A 790 -13.30 -10.24 5.88
N ARG A 791 -14.13 -11.16 5.37
CA ARG A 791 -15.31 -10.90 4.51
C ARG A 791 -16.63 -11.24 5.19
N ALA A 792 -16.61 -12.18 6.14
CA ALA A 792 -17.73 -12.48 7.02
C ALA A 792 -17.27 -12.70 8.46
N PHE A 793 -18.12 -12.35 9.42
CA PHE A 793 -17.88 -12.48 10.85
C PHE A 793 -18.90 -13.44 11.46
N LEU A 794 -18.43 -14.42 12.23
CA LEU A 794 -19.30 -15.33 12.96
C LEU A 794 -19.73 -14.68 14.28
N TRP A 795 -20.93 -14.12 14.29
CA TRP A 795 -21.57 -13.64 15.51
C TRP A 795 -22.20 -14.81 16.26
N TRP A 796 -21.80 -15.01 17.51
CA TRP A 796 -22.40 -16.03 18.37
C TRP A 796 -22.50 -15.53 19.80
N HIS A 797 -23.63 -15.81 20.44
CA HIS A 797 -23.91 -15.23 21.75
C HIS A 797 -23.05 -15.83 22.88
N GLU A 798 -22.52 -17.05 22.74
CA GLU A 798 -21.70 -17.67 23.79
C GLU A 798 -20.28 -17.08 23.88
N ARG A 799 -19.58 -16.93 22.75
CA ARG A 799 -18.25 -16.29 22.69
C ARG A 799 -17.94 -15.77 21.29
N PRO A 800 -17.09 -14.75 21.14
CA PRO A 800 -16.52 -14.37 19.84
C PRO A 800 -15.38 -15.33 19.48
N LEU A 801 -15.39 -15.86 18.26
CA LEU A 801 -14.26 -16.60 17.70
C LEU A 801 -13.34 -15.62 16.94
N GLN A 802 -12.04 -15.94 16.89
CA GLN A 802 -11.02 -15.09 16.25
C GLN A 802 -10.99 -13.64 16.81
N ALA A 803 -11.33 -13.47 18.10
CA ALA A 803 -11.62 -12.16 18.69
C ALA A 803 -10.45 -11.16 18.61
N GLU A 804 -9.21 -11.64 18.78
CA GLU A 804 -8.01 -10.79 18.71
C GLU A 804 -7.79 -10.21 17.29
N PHE A 805 -7.93 -11.04 16.26
CA PHE A 805 -7.85 -10.63 14.86
C PHE A 805 -8.90 -9.56 14.53
N TRP A 806 -10.17 -9.83 14.82
CA TRP A 806 -11.25 -8.88 14.54
C TRP A 806 -11.15 -7.59 15.36
N ARG A 807 -10.69 -7.67 16.62
CA ARG A 807 -10.40 -6.48 17.44
C ARG A 807 -9.31 -5.63 16.79
N ALA A 808 -8.21 -6.24 16.35
CA ALA A 808 -7.12 -5.53 15.69
C ALA A 808 -7.58 -4.88 14.37
N MET A 809 -8.43 -5.55 13.57
CA MET A 809 -9.05 -4.97 12.37
C MET A 809 -9.89 -3.72 12.71
N VAL A 810 -10.77 -3.80 13.70
CA VAL A 810 -11.61 -2.67 14.16
C VAL A 810 -10.76 -1.50 14.65
N GLU A 811 -9.66 -1.78 15.35
CA GLU A 811 -8.75 -0.75 15.83
C GLU A 811 -8.01 -0.03 14.69
N VAL A 812 -7.60 -0.74 13.63
CA VAL A 812 -7.04 -0.10 12.43
C VAL A 812 -8.08 0.80 11.76
N LEU A 813 -9.33 0.34 11.60
CA LEU A 813 -10.41 1.15 11.04
C LEU A 813 -10.66 2.43 11.84
N ARG A 814 -10.63 2.34 13.18
CA ARG A 814 -10.72 3.52 14.04
C ARG A 814 -9.53 4.45 13.84
N ALA A 815 -8.32 3.92 13.68
CA ALA A 815 -7.10 4.71 13.56
C ALA A 815 -6.93 5.40 12.20
N ARG A 816 -7.34 4.77 11.09
CA ARG A 816 -7.18 5.29 9.73
C ARG A 816 -7.77 6.70 9.56
N GLY A 817 -8.84 7.01 10.30
CA GLY A 817 -9.59 8.26 10.14
C GLY A 817 -10.19 8.38 8.73
N PRO A 818 -10.86 9.50 8.41
CA PRO A 818 -11.00 9.86 7.00
C PRO A 818 -9.60 9.91 6.41
N GLU A 819 -9.39 9.36 5.21
CA GLU A 819 -8.14 9.65 4.51
C GLU A 819 -7.95 11.16 4.55
N PRO A 820 -6.78 11.67 4.98
CA PRO A 820 -6.49 13.07 4.77
C PRO A 820 -6.70 13.25 3.26
N ARG A 821 -7.79 13.93 2.86
CA ARG A 821 -8.02 14.35 1.48
C ARG A 821 -6.71 15.01 1.12
N ALA A 822 -5.86 14.31 0.35
CA ALA A 822 -4.40 14.53 0.30
C ALA A 822 -4.15 15.99 0.60
N ALA A 823 -3.84 16.29 1.89
CA ALA A 823 -4.15 17.61 2.49
C ALA A 823 -3.84 18.60 1.40
N ALA A 824 -4.87 19.21 0.79
CA ALA A 824 -4.67 20.14 -0.31
C ALA A 824 -3.62 21.06 0.26
N ALA A 825 -2.38 20.98 -0.25
CA ALA A 825 -1.22 21.49 0.46
C ALA A 825 -1.65 22.88 0.91
N PRO A 826 -1.81 23.07 2.24
CA PRO A 826 -2.77 24.02 2.82
C PRO A 826 -2.70 25.24 1.98
N GLU A 827 -3.75 25.71 1.28
CA GLU A 827 -3.71 26.82 0.30
C GLU A 827 -2.60 27.80 0.71
N ALA A 828 -1.38 27.51 0.25
CA ALA A 828 -0.24 27.94 1.05
C ALA A 828 -0.11 29.37 0.64
N ALA A 829 -0.20 30.28 1.62
CA ALA A 829 0.15 31.68 1.42
C ALA A 829 1.41 31.70 0.57
N ALA A 830 1.23 32.03 -0.71
CA ALA A 830 2.25 31.77 -1.70
C ALA A 830 3.43 32.67 -1.34
N ALA A 831 4.57 32.05 -1.04
CA ALA A 831 5.72 32.74 -0.48
C ALA A 831 6.38 33.70 -1.49
N THR A 832 6.10 33.51 -2.78
CA THR A 832 6.67 34.30 -3.88
C THR A 832 5.59 34.94 -4.74
N PRO A 833 5.86 36.11 -5.37
CA PRO A 833 4.92 36.76 -6.30
C PRO A 833 4.42 35.81 -7.39
N PHE A 834 5.36 35.11 -8.05
CA PHE A 834 5.02 34.10 -9.07
C PHE A 834 4.01 33.06 -8.58
N ALA A 835 4.20 32.49 -7.39
CA ALA A 835 3.28 31.48 -6.86
C ALA A 835 1.88 32.07 -6.55
N ARG A 836 1.79 33.35 -6.14
CA ARG A 836 0.50 34.05 -5.92
C ARG A 836 -0.22 34.28 -7.24
N ASP A 837 0.49 34.79 -8.23
CA ASP A 837 -0.09 35.10 -9.54
C ASP A 837 -0.53 33.82 -10.26
N THR A 838 0.30 32.78 -10.19
CA THR A 838 -0.01 31.44 -10.70
C THR A 838 -1.24 30.86 -10.00
N ALA A 839 -1.36 30.98 -8.67
CA ALA A 839 -2.53 30.50 -7.95
C ALA A 839 -3.82 31.25 -8.36
N GLY A 840 -3.74 32.56 -8.59
CA GLY A 840 -4.85 33.37 -9.13
C GLY A 840 -5.30 32.90 -10.51
N LEU A 841 -4.34 32.65 -11.41
CA LEU A 841 -4.58 32.09 -12.74
C LEU A 841 -5.26 30.72 -12.67
N LEU A 842 -4.73 29.81 -11.85
CA LEU A 842 -5.27 28.45 -11.68
C LEU A 842 -6.67 28.47 -11.09
N ALA A 843 -6.97 29.39 -10.16
CA ALA A 843 -8.31 29.60 -9.65
C ALA A 843 -9.28 30.05 -10.75
N ALA A 844 -8.84 30.94 -11.66
CA ALA A 844 -9.64 31.35 -12.81
C ALA A 844 -9.90 30.17 -13.77
N LEU A 845 -8.89 29.37 -14.09
CA LEU A 845 -9.02 28.18 -14.93
C LEU A 845 -9.96 27.13 -14.32
N ARG A 846 -9.89 26.92 -13.00
CA ARG A 846 -10.80 26.01 -12.28
C ARG A 846 -12.24 26.51 -12.29
N ARG A 847 -12.48 27.80 -12.08
CA ARG A 847 -13.83 28.40 -12.16
C ARG A 847 -14.47 28.22 -13.53
N ARG A 848 -13.66 28.31 -14.60
CA ARG A 848 -14.08 28.03 -15.98
C ARG A 848 -14.29 26.53 -16.29
N ARG A 849 -14.07 25.65 -15.30
CA ARG A 849 -14.16 24.18 -15.46
C ARG A 849 -13.34 23.68 -16.65
N LEU A 850 -12.13 24.22 -16.82
CA LEU A 850 -11.23 23.85 -17.91
C LEU A 850 -11.08 22.32 -17.98
N ARG A 851 -11.27 21.77 -19.18
CA ARG A 851 -11.04 20.37 -19.50
C ARG A 851 -9.81 20.25 -20.40
N CYS A 852 -8.78 19.56 -19.92
CA CYS A 852 -7.54 19.29 -20.63
C CYS A 852 -7.53 17.83 -21.07
N ALA A 853 -7.96 17.55 -22.31
CA ALA A 853 -8.06 16.18 -22.85
C ALA A 853 -8.84 15.21 -21.93
N GLY A 854 -9.97 15.67 -21.37
CA GLY A 854 -10.80 14.88 -20.46
C GLY A 854 -10.44 14.97 -18.98
N PHE A 855 -9.31 15.60 -18.64
CA PHE A 855 -8.91 15.88 -17.26
C PHE A 855 -9.41 17.26 -16.80
N VAL A 856 -9.72 17.40 -15.51
CA VAL A 856 -10.10 18.68 -14.89
C VAL A 856 -9.08 19.08 -13.83
N LEU A 857 -8.83 20.39 -13.69
CA LEU A 857 -7.98 20.92 -12.64
C LEU A 857 -8.62 20.70 -11.26
N GLU A 858 -8.03 19.83 -10.44
CA GLU A 858 -8.54 19.45 -9.12
C GLU A 858 -7.95 20.30 -8.00
N SER A 859 -6.63 20.48 -8.01
CA SER A 859 -5.89 21.12 -6.93
C SER A 859 -4.57 21.73 -7.42
N TRP A 860 -4.04 22.69 -6.67
CA TRP A 860 -2.67 23.17 -6.80
C TRP A 860 -2.07 23.52 -5.44
N GLY A 861 -0.74 23.59 -5.34
CA GLY A 861 -0.01 23.94 -4.12
C GLY A 861 1.46 24.22 -4.40
N ALA A 862 2.23 24.63 -3.40
CA ALA A 862 3.64 24.96 -3.57
C ALA A 862 4.49 23.74 -3.99
N SER A 863 5.43 23.94 -4.91
CA SER A 863 6.42 22.96 -5.40
C SER A 863 7.83 23.52 -5.25
N GLY A 864 8.24 23.79 -4.02
CA GLY A 864 9.50 24.49 -3.72
C GLY A 864 9.33 26.01 -3.61
N PRO A 865 10.44 26.78 -3.58
CA PRO A 865 10.42 28.23 -3.35
C PRO A 865 9.67 29.01 -4.44
N ASP A 866 9.91 28.64 -5.71
CA ASP A 866 9.39 29.35 -6.89
C ASP A 866 8.45 28.49 -7.74
N GLY A 867 7.92 27.39 -7.18
CA GLY A 867 7.17 26.40 -7.95
C GLY A 867 5.72 26.24 -7.49
N VAL A 868 4.82 25.90 -8.43
CA VAL A 868 3.43 25.52 -8.13
C VAL A 868 3.13 24.15 -8.75
N ARG A 869 2.85 23.16 -7.91
CA ARG A 869 2.37 21.84 -8.35
C ARG A 869 0.89 21.90 -8.62
N VAL A 870 0.45 21.39 -9.77
CA VAL A 870 -0.94 21.26 -10.16
C VAL A 870 -1.30 19.80 -10.35
N ALA A 871 -2.56 19.45 -10.07
CA ALA A 871 -3.11 18.14 -10.33
C ALA A 871 -4.33 18.22 -11.24
N LEU A 872 -4.27 17.50 -12.36
CA LEU A 872 -5.37 17.28 -13.27
C LEU A 872 -5.91 15.87 -13.05
N VAL A 873 -7.23 15.70 -12.95
CA VAL A 873 -7.86 14.39 -12.69
C VAL A 873 -8.87 14.04 -13.76
N ALA A 874 -8.90 12.77 -14.13
CA ALA A 874 -9.93 12.12 -14.92
C ALA A 874 -10.43 10.87 -14.17
N PRO A 875 -11.56 10.25 -14.53
CA PRO A 875 -12.02 9.02 -13.89
C PRO A 875 -10.93 7.93 -13.92
N GLY A 876 -10.36 7.62 -12.75
CA GLY A 876 -9.31 6.62 -12.59
C GLY A 876 -7.90 7.04 -13.02
N ASP A 877 -7.66 8.31 -13.36
CA ASP A 877 -6.34 8.80 -13.77
C ASP A 877 -6.02 10.19 -13.20
N ARG A 878 -4.73 10.48 -13.02
CA ARG A 878 -4.21 11.73 -12.44
C ARG A 878 -2.89 12.11 -13.09
N VAL A 879 -2.78 13.38 -13.46
CA VAL A 879 -1.58 14.02 -13.98
C VAL A 879 -1.11 15.07 -12.97
N GLU A 880 0.17 15.06 -12.61
CA GLU A 880 0.79 16.09 -11.78
C GLU A 880 1.86 16.82 -12.58
N LEU A 881 1.82 18.16 -12.55
CA LEU A 881 2.77 19.02 -13.24
C LEU A 881 3.30 20.05 -12.24
N ASP A 882 4.58 20.40 -12.37
CA ASP A 882 5.23 21.45 -11.60
C ASP A 882 5.48 22.65 -12.50
N LEU A 883 4.87 23.78 -12.15
CA LEU A 883 4.99 25.08 -12.81
C LEU A 883 6.10 25.88 -12.15
N PHE A 884 6.99 26.44 -12.95
CA PHE A 884 8.07 27.33 -12.52
C PHE A 884 8.10 28.57 -13.43
N PRO A 885 8.68 29.69 -12.98
CA PRO A 885 8.94 30.82 -13.87
C PRO A 885 9.89 30.39 -14.98
N ARG A 886 9.66 30.89 -16.19
CA ARG A 886 10.56 30.69 -17.32
C ARG A 886 11.89 31.40 -17.03
N ARG A 887 13.00 30.70 -17.26
CA ARG A 887 14.37 31.23 -17.15
C ARG A 887 15.19 30.69 -18.32
N PRO A 888 15.98 31.51 -19.03
CA PRO A 888 16.84 31.03 -20.11
C PRO A 888 17.71 29.86 -19.67
N GLY A 889 17.73 28.78 -20.46
CA GLY A 889 18.54 27.59 -20.22
C GLY A 889 18.04 26.62 -19.13
N ALA A 890 16.91 26.88 -18.46
CA ALA A 890 16.37 25.97 -17.46
C ALA A 890 15.64 24.77 -18.11
N PRO A 891 15.89 23.51 -17.68
CA PRO A 891 15.34 22.32 -18.35
C PRO A 891 13.82 22.22 -18.20
N ALA A 892 13.08 22.16 -19.30
CA ALA A 892 11.62 22.11 -19.33
C ALA A 892 11.12 20.79 -19.93
N PHE A 893 9.97 20.28 -19.46
CA PHE A 893 9.21 19.30 -20.23
C PHE A 893 8.33 19.99 -21.29
N LEU A 894 7.65 21.08 -20.90
CA LEU A 894 6.91 21.97 -21.78
C LEU A 894 7.15 23.42 -21.35
N GLU A 895 7.05 24.34 -22.29
CA GLU A 895 7.01 25.79 -22.03
C GLU A 895 5.64 26.33 -22.44
N ALA A 896 5.12 27.30 -21.69
CA ALA A 896 3.82 27.92 -21.91
C ALA A 896 3.81 29.36 -21.39
N GLY A 897 3.98 30.35 -22.27
CA GLY A 897 4.08 31.76 -21.86
C GLY A 897 5.20 31.97 -20.83
N ALA A 898 4.86 32.58 -19.68
CA ALA A 898 5.77 32.79 -18.56
C ALA A 898 6.11 31.51 -17.75
N PHE A 899 5.54 30.35 -18.12
CA PHE A 899 5.66 29.11 -17.37
C PHE A 899 6.61 28.11 -18.02
N ARG A 900 7.46 27.51 -17.19
CA ARG A 900 8.13 26.24 -17.45
C ARG A 900 7.40 25.13 -16.71
N LEU A 901 7.01 24.08 -17.43
CA LEU A 901 6.36 22.91 -16.86
C LEU A 901 7.36 21.77 -16.76
N THR A 902 7.35 21.10 -15.62
CA THR A 902 7.96 19.78 -15.41
C THR A 902 6.94 18.86 -14.76
N TYR A 903 7.33 17.64 -14.42
CA TYR A 903 6.47 16.70 -13.71
C TYR A 903 7.31 15.92 -12.70
N PRO A 904 6.70 15.47 -11.58
CA PRO A 904 7.40 14.63 -10.62
C PRO A 904 7.82 13.32 -11.29
N THR A 905 9.07 12.91 -11.13
CA THR A 905 9.55 11.61 -11.65
C THR A 905 8.82 10.43 -11.02
N THR A 906 8.20 10.62 -9.86
CA THR A 906 7.32 9.64 -9.19
C THR A 906 5.93 9.53 -9.82
N ARG A 907 5.57 10.46 -10.72
CA ARG A 907 4.30 10.52 -11.45
C ARG A 907 4.56 10.87 -12.93
N PRO A 908 5.24 9.99 -13.68
CA PRO A 908 5.64 10.28 -15.06
C PRO A 908 4.42 10.40 -16.00
N LEU A 909 4.61 11.17 -17.07
CA LEU A 909 3.65 11.30 -18.19
C LEU A 909 3.81 10.13 -19.18
N ASP A 910 3.61 8.92 -18.68
CA ASP A 910 3.88 7.64 -19.35
C ASP A 910 2.76 7.15 -20.30
N SER A 911 1.70 7.94 -20.50
CA SER A 911 0.60 7.59 -21.40
C SER A 911 0.27 8.71 -22.38
N PRO A 912 -0.21 8.39 -23.61
CA PRO A 912 -0.64 9.40 -24.57
C PRO A 912 -1.72 10.33 -24.02
N ALA A 913 -2.63 9.81 -23.20
CA ALA A 913 -3.69 10.60 -22.56
C ALA A 913 -3.14 11.62 -21.55
N ARG A 914 -2.18 11.21 -20.71
CA ARG A 914 -1.50 12.09 -19.76
C ARG A 914 -0.67 13.16 -20.46
N LEU A 915 0.02 12.77 -21.53
CA LEU A 915 0.79 13.69 -22.37
C LEU A 915 -0.13 14.72 -23.05
N ALA A 916 -1.27 14.27 -23.59
CA ALA A 916 -2.28 15.12 -24.19
C ALA A 916 -2.89 16.09 -23.16
N ALA A 917 -3.18 15.61 -21.95
CA ALA A 917 -3.67 16.46 -20.86
C ALA A 917 -2.65 17.53 -20.46
N ALA A 918 -1.37 17.15 -20.33
CA ALA A 918 -0.31 18.10 -20.00
C ALA A 918 -0.12 19.16 -21.10
N ARG A 919 -0.15 18.77 -22.38
CA ARG A 919 -0.09 19.71 -23.52
C ARG A 919 -1.31 20.63 -23.59
N ALA A 920 -2.52 20.10 -23.40
CA ALA A 920 -3.74 20.89 -23.39
C ALA A 920 -3.77 21.88 -22.22
N PHE A 921 -3.22 21.48 -21.06
CA PHE A 921 -3.08 22.36 -19.92
C PHE A 921 -2.04 23.45 -20.16
N ALA A 922 -0.88 23.12 -20.75
CA ALA A 922 0.13 24.09 -21.16
C ALA A 922 -0.44 25.14 -22.12
N ALA A 923 -1.21 24.71 -23.14
CA ALA A 923 -1.87 25.62 -24.07
C ALA A 923 -2.88 26.55 -23.36
N ALA A 924 -3.64 26.02 -22.39
CA ALA A 924 -4.58 26.82 -21.62
C ALA A 924 -3.89 27.82 -20.68
N LEU A 925 -2.71 27.49 -20.14
CA LEU A 925 -1.88 28.42 -19.38
C LEU A 925 -1.35 29.54 -20.27
N ALA A 926 -0.84 29.21 -21.45
CA ALA A 926 -0.34 30.20 -22.41
C ALA A 926 -1.45 31.18 -22.84
N ALA A 927 -2.66 30.67 -23.12
CA ALA A 927 -3.80 31.50 -23.51
C ALA A 927 -4.40 32.35 -22.38
N ALA A 928 -4.04 32.08 -21.12
CA ALA A 928 -4.60 32.76 -19.96
C ALA A 928 -3.58 33.63 -19.22
N ALA A 929 -2.29 33.53 -19.55
CA ALA A 929 -1.28 34.47 -19.11
C ALA A 929 -1.49 35.81 -19.83
N PRO A 930 -1.46 36.95 -19.14
CA PRO A 930 -1.40 38.25 -19.81
C PRO A 930 -0.08 38.32 -20.61
N ASP A 931 -0.15 38.82 -21.84
CA ASP A 931 1.06 39.20 -22.59
C ASP A 931 1.77 40.28 -21.77
N HIS A 932 2.86 39.89 -21.12
CA HIS A 932 3.86 40.86 -20.67
C HIS A 932 4.72 41.15 -21.88
N ASP A 933 4.32 42.16 -22.67
CA ASP A 933 5.19 42.75 -23.67
C ASP A 933 6.44 43.30 -22.98
N ASP A 934 7.61 42.96 -23.55
CA ASP A 934 8.96 43.40 -23.18
C ASP A 934 9.15 44.90 -23.50
N ASP A 935 8.42 45.79 -22.83
CA ASP A 935 8.55 47.26 -22.97
C ASP A 935 9.63 47.82 -22.03
N ASP A 936 10.87 47.30 -22.11
CA ASP A 936 11.99 47.80 -21.28
C ASP A 936 13.32 47.97 -22.06
N HIS A 937 13.24 48.25 -23.38
CA HIS A 937 14.39 48.66 -24.21
C HIS A 937 13.98 49.71 -25.25
N ASP A 938 14.03 51.00 -24.90
CA ASP A 938 14.54 52.08 -25.77
C ASP A 938 14.40 53.45 -25.10
N HIS A 939 15.47 53.93 -24.46
CA HIS A 939 15.77 55.36 -24.31
C HIS A 939 17.27 55.51 -24.00
N ASP A 940 18.09 55.62 -25.04
CA ASP A 940 19.26 56.52 -25.07
C ASP A 940 19.86 56.58 -26.49
N HIS A 941 20.24 57.79 -26.91
CA HIS A 941 20.81 58.24 -28.20
C HIS A 941 19.77 58.60 -29.28
N ASP A 942 19.75 59.77 -29.91
CA ASP A 942 20.69 60.90 -30.02
C ASP A 942 19.88 62.15 -30.42
N ASP A 943 20.32 63.36 -30.04
CA ASP A 943 20.25 64.49 -30.97
C ASP A 943 21.36 65.53 -30.73
N ASP A 944 22.12 65.72 -31.81
CA ASP A 944 22.84 66.89 -32.33
C ASP A 944 23.94 67.66 -31.54
N ARG A 945 25.17 67.41 -32.01
CA ARG A 945 26.08 68.34 -32.73
C ARG A 945 25.98 69.85 -32.38
N ASP A 946 27.08 70.45 -31.90
CA ASP A 946 27.96 71.24 -32.78
C ASP A 946 29.20 71.84 -32.07
N HIS A 947 30.27 71.87 -32.87
CA HIS A 947 31.49 72.68 -32.92
C HIS A 947 31.98 73.63 -31.79
N ASP A 948 33.29 73.44 -31.54
CA ASP A 948 34.39 74.42 -31.55
C ASP A 948 34.68 75.40 -30.39
N HIS A 949 35.91 75.18 -29.89
CA HIS A 949 36.99 76.13 -29.62
C HIS A 949 36.79 77.37 -28.71
N VAL A 950 37.52 77.30 -27.58
CA VAL A 950 38.58 78.24 -27.13
C VAL A 950 38.18 79.69 -26.83
N GLY A 951 38.22 80.02 -25.54
CA GLY A 951 38.84 81.21 -24.92
C GLY A 951 38.44 82.58 -25.48
N ARG A 952 37.97 83.54 -24.69
CA ARG A 952 38.52 84.07 -23.43
C ARG A 952 37.59 85.22 -22.96
N PRO A 953 37.79 85.81 -21.77
CA PRO A 953 36.70 86.37 -20.99
C PRO A 953 36.46 87.87 -21.24
N ARG A 954 35.19 88.25 -21.24
CA ARG A 954 34.62 89.32 -20.42
C ARG A 954 33.10 89.20 -20.39
#